data_AF-A0A7J6QCE3-F1
#
_entry.id   AF-A0A7J6QCE3-F1
#
_cell.length_a   1.000
_cell.length_b   1.000
_cell.length_c   1.000
_cell.angle_alpha   90.00
_cell.angle_beta   90.00
_cell.angle_gamma   90.00
#
_symmetry.space_group_name_H-M   'P 1'
#
loop_
_entity.id
_entity.type
_entity.pdbx_description
1 polymer ?
#
loop_
_entity_poly.entity_id
_entity_poly.type
_entity_poly.pdbx_seq_one_letter_code
_entity_poly.pdbx_strand_id
1 'polypeptide(L)'
;MGRNPLGRTSTAAVSLVVRARENTQYIDVGEPILPERKTVVLNSNDKLFDRIRDLRMEVLGPLLHKKASQIQETYSEKDRLSDIPQMKMYMDKFKSAQADHASLADHVNLASFTSALTQMPWFQQQWQVEDGLMSGAITPAQLVDIVNDMMEPNLPQPVKEGQQPTPGSQPLDRVLRLICLCSVVNGGIKMKTLKALTKNLIEWYGPKLIVPLLHHMTACGLLKVSSDTGADLVSSGSGKWQRMKQAFNLVVAGGGPEDDDGESDPGSNIAADTGIAYAYSGYAPLSVRLVELTESEPNGWRGAAENLNLLWGPAIEVACGARPEVLPGSVDQEGTVGKGDKVVVVCFVGGVTYGEIAALRRLSAVERKGRRFLVVTTEMLSHEKLFNEIINEQAFSLTVSRTTESCVMSEFLLFVMSILQRPFVAAASRAMMARGFSSQVSKVCLLGASGGIGQPLALLLKMNPAIKELALYDIKQAATPCKGVAADISHIDSNAKVTGYAGEEEIGEALRDAKLVIMTAGVPRKPGMTRDDLFDINAKIVMGLSKSCAEHAPKATLCVVSNPVNSTVPIAAETLKKAGVFDWRRLVGVTTLDSVRANTFFSNKINFAVDKVEVPVIGGHAGETIMPVFSHAFPPHKLDAATVKQLDERIQNAGTEVVEAKQGAGSATLSMAYAAAVFVEKIVQGQTAYAFVKKPVGGLEYFAAKCKFGNDCEVAKVEGLPELNEYEKERLQAVEKKLEEDIQRGVDFAKKH
;
A
#
# COMPACT_ATOMS: atom_id res chain seq x y z
N MET A 1 11.44 -68.09 21.98
CA MET A 1 11.95 -68.56 20.68
C MET A 1 11.72 -67.42 19.70
N GLY A 2 12.65 -66.47 19.53
CA GLY A 2 13.78 -66.54 18.56
C GLY A 2 13.24 -66.15 17.16
N ARG A 3 13.72 -65.18 16.39
CA ARG A 3 15.00 -64.45 16.30
C ARG A 3 14.73 -63.16 15.49
N ASN A 4 15.46 -62.08 15.78
CA ASN A 4 15.91 -61.14 14.73
C ASN A 4 17.22 -61.72 14.15
N PRO A 5 17.59 -61.53 12.86
CA PRO A 5 18.42 -60.34 12.56
C PRO A 5 18.46 -59.84 11.08
N LEU A 6 18.95 -58.59 10.89
CA LEU A 6 19.78 -58.04 9.77
C LEU A 6 19.27 -58.21 8.32
N GLY A 7 19.25 -57.24 7.40
CA GLY A 7 19.96 -55.97 7.20
C GLY A 7 20.09 -55.72 5.67
N ARG A 8 20.52 -54.52 5.30
CA ARG A 8 20.97 -54.01 3.97
C ARG A 8 19.94 -53.36 3.02
N THR A 9 20.12 -52.05 2.95
CA THR A 9 19.97 -51.12 1.83
C THR A 9 20.39 -51.66 0.45
N SER A 10 19.64 -51.32 -0.60
CA SER A 10 20.19 -51.04 -1.93
C SER A 10 19.38 -49.95 -2.61
N THR A 11 20.09 -48.88 -2.96
CA THR A 11 19.77 -47.83 -3.94
C THR A 11 19.39 -48.37 -5.33
N ALA A 12 18.59 -47.58 -6.04
CA ALA A 12 18.21 -47.57 -7.49
C ALA A 12 16.70 -47.71 -7.67
N ALA A 13 16.00 -47.08 -8.61
CA ALA A 13 16.25 -45.97 -9.50
C ALA A 13 14.86 -45.49 -9.99
N VAL A 14 14.78 -44.22 -10.36
CA VAL A 14 13.79 -43.59 -11.26
C VAL A 14 12.88 -44.58 -12.00
N SER A 15 11.56 -44.52 -11.75
CA SER A 15 10.59 -44.82 -12.80
C SER A 15 9.30 -44.02 -12.59
N LEU A 16 8.98 -43.29 -13.66
CA LEU A 16 7.87 -42.40 -13.85
C LEU A 16 6.87 -43.20 -14.68
N VAL A 17 5.68 -43.53 -14.17
CA VAL A 17 4.61 -44.08 -15.00
C VAL A 17 3.26 -43.48 -14.63
N VAL A 18 2.74 -42.77 -15.62
CA VAL A 18 1.39 -42.26 -15.79
C VAL A 18 0.45 -43.40 -16.21
N ARG A 19 -0.74 -43.44 -15.58
CA ARG A 19 -2.05 -44.02 -15.99
C ARG A 19 -2.24 -45.53 -16.13
N ALA A 20 -3.31 -46.02 -15.48
CA ALA A 20 -4.38 -46.78 -16.13
C ALA A 20 -5.72 -46.56 -15.39
N ARG A 21 -6.77 -46.16 -16.14
CA ARG A 21 -8.19 -46.23 -15.74
C ARG A 21 -8.66 -47.67 -15.97
N GLU A 22 -9.52 -48.19 -15.08
CA GLU A 22 -10.77 -48.92 -15.38
C GLU A 22 -11.36 -49.56 -14.12
N ASN A 23 -12.39 -48.94 -13.53
CA ASN A 23 -13.70 -49.55 -13.25
C ASN A 23 -14.57 -48.60 -12.43
N THR A 24 -15.70 -48.23 -13.02
CA THR A 24 -16.76 -47.41 -12.44
C THR A 24 -17.55 -48.20 -11.40
N GLN A 25 -17.37 -47.85 -10.13
CA GLN A 25 -18.45 -47.88 -9.13
C GLN A 25 -18.53 -46.48 -8.53
N TYR A 26 -19.71 -45.86 -8.66
CA TYR A 26 -20.00 -44.55 -8.07
C TYR A 26 -19.88 -44.67 -6.55
N ILE A 27 -18.78 -44.14 -6.01
CA ILE A 27 -18.64 -43.77 -4.61
C ILE A 27 -18.59 -42.25 -4.61
N ASP A 28 -19.47 -41.66 -3.81
CA ASP A 28 -19.51 -40.24 -3.47
C ASP A 28 -18.14 -39.83 -2.92
N VAL A 29 -17.33 -39.15 -3.74
CA VAL A 29 -16.04 -38.58 -3.31
C VAL A 29 -16.20 -37.08 -3.35
N GLY A 30 -16.13 -36.48 -2.16
CA GLY A 30 -16.17 -35.04 -1.97
C GLY A 30 -15.19 -34.28 -2.87
N GLU A 31 -15.45 -33.00 -3.01
CA GLU A 31 -14.58 -32.05 -3.71
C GLU A 31 -13.10 -32.35 -3.45
N PRO A 32 -12.23 -32.31 -4.47
CA PRO A 32 -10.81 -32.51 -4.25
C PRO A 32 -10.32 -31.39 -3.33
N ILE A 33 -10.04 -31.76 -2.07
CA ILE A 33 -9.39 -30.90 -1.09
C ILE A 33 -8.08 -30.46 -1.73
N LEU A 34 -8.01 -29.21 -2.19
CA LEU A 34 -6.75 -28.61 -2.60
C LEU A 34 -5.78 -28.76 -1.42
N PRO A 35 -4.54 -29.23 -1.64
CA PRO A 35 -3.60 -29.40 -0.54
C PRO A 35 -3.46 -28.07 0.20
N GLU A 36 -3.62 -28.10 1.52
CA GLU A 36 -3.46 -26.92 2.37
C GLU A 36 -2.12 -26.25 2.07
N ARG A 37 -2.16 -24.95 1.73
CA ARG A 37 -0.95 -24.16 1.54
C ARG A 37 -0.27 -24.02 2.90
N LYS A 38 0.84 -24.74 3.10
CA LYS A 38 1.69 -24.59 4.29
C LYS A 38 2.42 -23.25 4.23
N THR A 39 2.18 -22.37 5.22
CA THR A 39 2.97 -21.15 5.38
C THR A 39 4.33 -21.52 5.96
N VAL A 40 5.40 -21.20 5.22
CA VAL A 40 6.79 -21.39 5.67
C VAL A 40 7.37 -20.02 6.04
N VAL A 41 7.91 -19.92 7.26
CA VAL A 41 8.54 -18.68 7.73
C VAL A 41 10.01 -18.67 7.31
N LEU A 42 10.40 -17.66 6.53
CA LEU A 42 11.77 -17.49 6.02
C LEU A 42 12.45 -16.34 6.75
N ASN A 43 13.27 -16.64 7.78
CA ASN A 43 14.04 -15.64 8.51
C ASN A 43 15.37 -16.22 9.01
N SER A 44 16.24 -15.35 9.55
CA SER A 44 17.56 -15.76 10.04
C SER A 44 17.54 -16.64 11.30
N ASN A 45 16.38 -16.94 11.89
CA ASN A 45 16.31 -17.92 12.99
C ASN A 45 16.59 -19.34 12.47
N ASP A 46 16.33 -19.58 11.20
CA ASP A 46 16.77 -20.78 10.50
C ASP A 46 18.21 -20.59 10.00
N LYS A 47 19.14 -21.32 10.62
CA LYS A 47 20.57 -21.30 10.28
C LYS A 47 20.86 -21.86 8.90
N LEU A 48 20.02 -22.75 8.39
CA LEU A 48 20.14 -23.26 7.02
C LEU A 48 19.73 -22.16 6.04
N PHE A 49 18.59 -21.50 6.27
CA PHE A 49 18.13 -20.38 5.44
C PHE A 49 19.14 -19.22 5.37
N ASP A 50 19.73 -18.84 6.50
CA ASP A 50 20.74 -17.76 6.56
C ASP A 50 21.96 -18.03 5.65
N ARG A 51 22.31 -19.31 5.45
CA ARG A 51 23.41 -19.73 4.57
C ARG A 51 23.04 -19.82 3.09
N ILE A 52 21.78 -20.10 2.77
CA ILE A 52 21.35 -20.38 1.40
C ILE A 52 20.67 -19.19 0.71
N ARG A 53 20.07 -18.26 1.48
CA ARG A 53 19.23 -17.19 0.93
C ARG A 53 19.94 -16.22 -0.03
N ASP A 54 21.26 -16.08 0.13
CA ASP A 54 22.09 -15.12 -0.62
C ASP A 54 22.94 -15.84 -1.69
N LEU A 55 22.71 -17.13 -1.94
CA LEU A 55 23.44 -17.94 -2.92
C LEU A 55 22.75 -17.95 -4.30
N ARG A 56 23.52 -18.25 -5.35
CA ARG A 56 22.96 -18.52 -6.67
C ARG A 56 22.24 -19.86 -6.70
N MET A 57 21.24 -19.94 -7.57
CA MET A 57 20.40 -21.12 -7.70
C MET A 57 21.18 -22.37 -8.14
N GLU A 58 22.21 -22.21 -8.99
CA GLU A 58 23.01 -23.35 -9.46
C GLU A 58 23.79 -24.04 -8.32
N VAL A 59 24.17 -23.28 -7.30
CA VAL A 59 24.96 -23.75 -6.15
C VAL A 59 24.07 -24.39 -5.08
N LEU A 60 22.78 -24.07 -5.08
CA LEU A 60 21.84 -24.48 -4.04
C LEU A 60 21.68 -26.00 -3.98
N GLY A 61 21.49 -26.66 -5.13
CA GLY A 61 21.29 -28.11 -5.21
C GLY A 61 22.45 -28.92 -4.60
N PRO A 62 23.69 -28.75 -5.10
CA PRO A 62 24.87 -29.43 -4.54
C PRO A 62 25.08 -29.15 -3.04
N LEU A 63 24.82 -27.93 -2.58
CA LEU A 63 24.99 -27.54 -1.18
C LEU A 63 23.95 -28.19 -0.26
N LEU A 64 22.69 -28.26 -0.69
CA LEU A 64 21.63 -28.97 0.05
C LEU A 64 21.92 -30.47 0.10
N HIS A 65 22.42 -31.07 -0.98
CA HIS A 65 22.84 -32.46 -1.00
C HIS A 65 24.01 -32.71 -0.03
N LYS A 66 25.06 -31.87 -0.06
CA LYS A 66 26.19 -31.94 0.88
C LYS A 66 25.72 -31.82 2.34
N LYS A 67 24.74 -30.94 2.61
CA LYS A 67 24.13 -30.81 3.95
C LYS A 67 23.33 -32.04 4.37
N ALA A 68 22.59 -32.66 3.46
CA ALA A 68 21.89 -33.91 3.71
C ALA A 68 22.87 -35.03 4.10
N SER A 69 23.98 -35.17 3.36
CA SER A 69 25.04 -36.14 3.66
C SER A 69 25.70 -35.89 5.03
N GLN A 70 26.01 -34.64 5.37
CA GLN A 70 26.57 -34.28 6.68
C GLN A 70 25.65 -34.63 7.86
N ILE A 71 24.34 -34.42 7.70
CA ILE A 71 23.34 -34.77 8.72
C ILE A 71 23.28 -36.30 8.89
N GLN A 72 23.31 -37.05 7.79
CA GLN A 72 23.31 -38.51 7.81
C GLN A 72 24.58 -39.09 8.48
N GLU A 73 25.75 -38.52 8.19
CA GLU A 73 27.00 -38.86 8.87
C GLU A 73 26.92 -38.58 10.38
N THR A 74 26.39 -37.42 10.78
CA THR A 74 26.20 -37.04 12.18
C THR A 74 25.26 -38.00 12.93
N TYR A 75 24.24 -38.55 12.27
CA TYR A 75 23.40 -39.59 12.89
C TYR A 75 24.13 -40.93 13.04
N SER A 76 25.01 -41.28 12.10
CA SER A 76 25.81 -42.51 12.18
C SER A 76 26.96 -42.46 13.20
N GLU A 77 27.44 -41.26 13.55
CA GLU A 77 28.46 -41.06 14.59
C GLU A 77 27.97 -41.48 15.99
N LYS A 78 26.65 -41.46 16.23
CA LYS A 78 26.02 -41.92 17.48
C LYS A 78 26.48 -43.32 17.87
N ASP A 79 26.59 -44.20 16.88
CA ASP A 79 26.85 -45.63 17.09
C ASP A 79 28.32 -45.91 17.42
N ARG A 80 29.20 -44.89 17.32
CA ARG A 80 30.66 -45.02 17.51
C ARG A 80 31.17 -44.42 18.82
N LEU A 81 30.32 -43.71 19.57
CA LEU A 81 30.73 -42.97 20.77
C LEU A 81 30.51 -43.81 22.05
N SER A 82 31.57 -43.94 22.85
CA SER A 82 31.56 -44.73 24.10
C SER A 82 31.97 -43.94 25.34
N ASP A 83 32.41 -42.68 25.20
CA ASP A 83 32.90 -41.83 26.30
C ASP A 83 31.92 -40.68 26.66
N ILE A 84 31.80 -40.36 27.95
CA ILE A 84 30.78 -39.45 28.52
C ILE A 84 30.97 -37.98 28.07
N PRO A 85 32.19 -37.40 28.06
CA PRO A 85 32.45 -36.05 27.53
C PRO A 85 32.12 -35.93 26.04
N GLN A 86 32.43 -36.97 25.26
CA GLN A 86 32.15 -37.01 23.83
C GLN A 86 30.63 -37.07 23.55
N MET A 87 29.87 -37.76 24.40
CA MET A 87 28.41 -37.81 24.34
C MET A 87 27.76 -36.43 24.53
N LYS A 88 28.31 -35.61 25.44
CA LYS A 88 27.80 -34.24 25.67
C LYS A 88 28.05 -33.33 24.47
N MET A 89 29.25 -33.38 23.89
CA MET A 89 29.58 -32.64 22.65
C MET A 89 28.74 -33.13 21.46
N TYR A 90 28.42 -34.43 21.41
CA TYR A 90 27.53 -35.01 20.42
C TYR A 90 26.08 -34.51 20.58
N MET A 91 25.54 -34.43 21.80
CA MET A 91 24.18 -33.94 22.03
C MET A 91 23.95 -32.51 21.52
N ASP A 92 24.95 -31.62 21.64
CA ASP A 92 24.86 -30.26 21.10
C ASP A 92 24.89 -30.25 19.57
N LYS A 93 25.74 -31.07 18.95
CA LYS A 93 25.75 -31.27 17.48
C LYS A 93 24.43 -31.88 16.99
N PHE A 94 23.89 -32.86 17.71
CA PHE A 94 22.63 -33.55 17.40
C PHE A 94 21.45 -32.58 17.41
N LYS A 95 21.34 -31.70 18.42
CA LYS A 95 20.29 -30.67 18.48
C LYS A 95 20.36 -29.72 17.29
N SER A 96 21.56 -29.32 16.86
CA SER A 96 21.73 -28.49 15.66
C SER A 96 21.35 -29.25 14.38
N ALA A 97 21.79 -30.50 14.24
CA ALA A 97 21.50 -31.35 13.08
C ALA A 97 20.01 -31.69 12.96
N GLN A 98 19.31 -31.88 14.09
CA GLN A 98 17.87 -32.12 14.13
C GLN A 98 17.06 -30.90 13.66
N ALA A 99 17.47 -29.70 14.08
CA ALA A 99 16.87 -28.45 13.61
C ALA A 99 17.11 -28.24 12.11
N ASP A 100 18.34 -28.46 11.64
CA ASP A 100 18.69 -28.36 10.22
C ASP A 100 17.93 -29.42 9.38
N HIS A 101 17.74 -30.64 9.88
CA HIS A 101 17.00 -31.72 9.21
C HIS A 101 15.51 -31.39 9.01
N ALA A 102 14.87 -30.74 10.00
CA ALA A 102 13.48 -30.32 9.89
C ALA A 102 13.29 -29.24 8.80
N SER A 103 14.24 -28.31 8.69
CA SER A 103 14.22 -27.25 7.68
C SER A 103 14.66 -27.73 6.29
N LEU A 104 15.57 -28.71 6.22
CA LEU A 104 16.13 -29.22 4.98
C LEU A 104 15.06 -29.72 4.01
N ALA A 105 14.04 -30.44 4.50
CA ALA A 105 12.97 -30.96 3.63
C ALA A 105 12.19 -29.83 2.95
N ASP A 106 11.87 -28.77 3.69
CA ASP A 106 11.16 -27.60 3.15
C ASP A 106 12.04 -26.89 2.10
N HIS A 107 13.33 -26.67 2.37
CA HIS A 107 14.24 -26.01 1.42
C HIS A 107 14.58 -26.86 0.18
N VAL A 108 14.66 -28.19 0.31
CA VAL A 108 14.84 -29.10 -0.85
C VAL A 108 13.62 -29.05 -1.75
N ASN A 109 12.41 -29.06 -1.18
CA ASN A 109 11.17 -28.94 -1.94
C ASN A 109 11.08 -27.58 -2.66
N LEU A 110 11.41 -26.49 -1.96
CA LEU A 110 11.45 -25.15 -2.56
C LEU A 110 12.51 -25.04 -3.67
N ALA A 111 13.71 -25.57 -3.43
CA ALA A 111 14.78 -25.57 -4.42
C ALA A 111 14.39 -26.38 -5.68
N SER A 112 13.77 -27.56 -5.50
CA SER A 112 13.28 -28.37 -6.60
C SER A 112 12.17 -27.66 -7.38
N PHE A 113 11.25 -26.99 -6.69
CA PHE A 113 10.17 -26.24 -7.31
C PHE A 113 10.68 -25.06 -8.14
N THR A 114 11.57 -24.24 -7.56
CA THR A 114 12.18 -23.12 -8.28
C THR A 114 13.04 -23.61 -9.45
N SER A 115 13.78 -24.71 -9.29
CA SER A 115 14.54 -25.30 -10.40
C SER A 115 13.62 -25.73 -11.55
N ALA A 116 12.50 -26.39 -11.24
CA ALA A 116 11.52 -26.76 -12.26
C ALA A 116 10.92 -25.54 -12.98
N LEU A 117 10.65 -24.44 -12.25
CA LEU A 117 10.18 -23.19 -12.85
C LEU A 117 11.21 -22.57 -13.80
N THR A 118 12.49 -22.54 -13.41
CA THR A 118 13.55 -21.97 -14.25
C THR A 118 13.77 -22.72 -15.56
N GLN A 119 13.44 -24.02 -15.61
CA GLN A 119 13.56 -24.84 -16.82
C GLN A 119 12.37 -24.70 -17.78
N MET A 120 11.32 -23.97 -17.39
CA MET A 120 10.13 -23.81 -18.23
C MET A 120 10.47 -22.98 -19.48
N PRO A 121 9.93 -23.33 -20.67
CA PRO A 121 10.23 -22.63 -21.92
C PRO A 121 9.94 -21.13 -21.87
N TRP A 122 8.82 -20.74 -21.25
CA TRP A 122 8.45 -19.33 -21.11
C TRP A 122 9.45 -18.54 -20.25
N PHE A 123 10.06 -19.17 -19.24
CA PHE A 123 11.02 -18.52 -18.36
C PHE A 123 12.35 -18.32 -19.08
N GLN A 124 12.80 -19.35 -19.78
CA GLN A 124 14.00 -19.31 -20.62
C GLN A 124 13.87 -18.26 -21.73
N GLN A 125 12.72 -18.21 -22.40
CA GLN A 125 12.44 -17.20 -23.41
C GLN A 125 12.48 -15.79 -22.82
N GLN A 126 11.83 -15.54 -21.67
CA GLN A 126 11.87 -14.23 -21.03
C GLN A 126 13.30 -13.82 -20.64
N TRP A 127 14.08 -14.74 -20.05
CA TRP A 127 15.46 -14.49 -19.68
C TRP A 127 16.35 -14.15 -20.88
N GLN A 128 16.24 -14.92 -21.98
CA GLN A 128 16.96 -14.65 -23.23
C GLN A 128 16.63 -13.27 -23.81
N VAL A 129 15.37 -12.84 -23.69
CA VAL A 129 14.95 -11.51 -24.17
C VAL A 129 15.49 -10.41 -23.26
N GLU A 130 15.44 -10.59 -21.94
CA GLU A 130 16.02 -9.64 -20.98
C GLU A 130 17.53 -9.46 -21.21
N ASP A 131 18.28 -10.56 -21.37
CA ASP A 131 19.72 -10.53 -21.66
C ASP A 131 20.03 -9.94 -23.04
N GLY A 132 19.27 -10.33 -24.06
CA GLY A 132 19.39 -9.79 -25.42
C GLY A 132 19.12 -8.29 -25.50
N LEU A 133 18.20 -7.76 -24.68
CA LEU A 133 17.96 -6.32 -24.55
C LEU A 133 19.13 -5.62 -23.85
N MET A 134 19.64 -6.15 -22.74
CA MET A 134 20.76 -5.54 -22.00
C MET A 134 22.07 -5.52 -22.79
N SER A 135 22.35 -6.57 -23.56
CA SER A 135 23.50 -6.69 -24.45
C SER A 135 23.38 -5.84 -25.72
N GLY A 136 22.15 -5.52 -26.13
CA GLY A 136 21.84 -4.78 -27.36
C GLY A 136 21.69 -5.67 -28.60
N ALA A 137 21.63 -6.99 -28.43
CA ALA A 137 21.40 -7.96 -29.50
C ALA A 137 19.97 -7.91 -30.05
N ILE A 138 18.99 -7.55 -29.22
CA ILE A 138 17.58 -7.44 -29.59
C ILE A 138 17.22 -5.97 -29.84
N THR A 139 16.74 -5.70 -31.06
CA THR A 139 16.27 -4.36 -31.43
C THR A 139 14.82 -4.13 -30.96
N PRO A 140 14.40 -2.86 -30.74
CA PRO A 140 13.01 -2.56 -30.41
C PRO A 140 11.98 -3.06 -31.44
N ALA A 141 12.39 -3.24 -32.70
CA ALA A 141 11.53 -3.78 -33.75
C ALA A 141 11.29 -5.29 -33.56
N GLN A 142 12.35 -6.05 -33.31
CA GLN A 142 12.25 -7.50 -33.02
C GLN A 142 11.47 -7.77 -31.73
N LEU A 143 11.53 -6.86 -30.75
CA LEU A 143 10.72 -6.97 -29.54
C LEU A 143 9.21 -7.00 -29.85
N VAL A 144 8.74 -6.32 -30.90
CA VAL A 144 7.33 -6.36 -31.29
C VAL A 144 6.91 -7.77 -31.67
N ASP A 145 7.73 -8.44 -32.47
CA ASP A 145 7.47 -9.80 -32.94
C ASP A 145 7.53 -10.78 -31.77
N ILE A 146 8.56 -10.68 -30.92
CA ILE A 146 8.71 -11.51 -29.71
C ILE A 146 7.53 -11.34 -28.75
N VAL A 147 7.06 -10.09 -28.52
CA VAL A 147 5.91 -9.84 -27.66
C VAL A 147 4.65 -10.47 -28.26
N ASN A 148 4.47 -10.44 -29.57
CA ASN A 148 3.33 -11.11 -30.21
C ASN A 148 3.40 -12.62 -30.01
N ASP A 149 4.56 -13.22 -30.23
CA ASP A 149 4.77 -14.66 -30.06
C ASP A 149 4.56 -15.10 -28.60
N MET A 150 4.99 -14.27 -27.63
CA MET A 150 4.73 -14.51 -26.20
C MET A 150 3.24 -14.43 -25.85
N MET A 151 2.46 -13.66 -26.61
CA MET A 151 1.02 -13.49 -26.40
C MET A 151 0.18 -14.54 -27.15
N GLU A 152 0.75 -15.26 -28.11
CA GLU A 152 0.06 -16.34 -28.80
C GLU A 152 -0.27 -17.53 -27.87
N PRO A 153 -1.48 -18.12 -27.98
CA PRO A 153 -1.96 -19.16 -27.08
C PRO A 153 -1.37 -20.54 -27.44
N ASN A 154 -0.06 -20.72 -27.34
CA ASN A 154 0.62 -21.99 -27.65
C ASN A 154 1.58 -22.45 -26.56
N LEU A 155 1.22 -22.27 -25.30
CA LEU A 155 1.84 -23.00 -24.18
C LEU A 155 0.79 -23.87 -23.49
N PRO A 156 1.01 -25.19 -23.35
CA PRO A 156 0.11 -26.06 -22.61
C PRO A 156 0.15 -25.65 -21.13
N GLN A 157 -0.80 -24.84 -20.72
CA GLN A 157 -1.09 -24.66 -19.30
C GLN A 157 -1.90 -25.87 -18.82
N PRO A 158 -1.72 -26.33 -17.57
CA PRO A 158 -2.62 -27.32 -16.98
C PRO A 158 -4.01 -26.70 -16.84
N VAL A 159 -4.84 -26.87 -17.86
CA VAL A 159 -6.25 -26.50 -17.84
C VAL A 159 -6.95 -27.46 -16.89
N LYS A 160 -7.60 -26.93 -15.85
CA LYS A 160 -8.54 -27.70 -15.03
C LYS A 160 -9.64 -28.23 -15.96
N GLU A 161 -9.89 -29.55 -15.98
CA GLU A 161 -11.00 -30.14 -16.73
C GLU A 161 -12.32 -29.42 -16.35
N GLY A 162 -12.90 -28.69 -17.29
CA GLY A 162 -14.21 -28.02 -17.14
C GLY A 162 -14.22 -26.48 -17.19
N GLN A 163 -13.08 -25.79 -17.25
CA GLN A 163 -13.04 -24.33 -17.47
C GLN A 163 -12.57 -24.01 -18.90
N GLN A 164 -13.35 -23.19 -19.63
CA GLN A 164 -12.89 -22.63 -20.90
C GLN A 164 -11.67 -21.72 -20.66
N PRO A 165 -10.68 -21.72 -21.57
CA PRO A 165 -9.53 -20.82 -21.49
C PRO A 165 -10.02 -19.37 -21.55
N THR A 166 -9.74 -18.60 -20.51
CA THR A 166 -9.99 -17.16 -20.49
C THR A 166 -8.87 -16.46 -21.28
N PRO A 167 -9.19 -15.49 -22.16
CA PRO A 167 -8.16 -14.65 -22.80
C PRO A 167 -7.36 -13.91 -21.71
N GLY A 168 -6.02 -14.02 -21.71
CA GLY A 168 -5.15 -13.33 -20.75
C GLY A 168 -4.37 -14.18 -19.75
N SER A 169 -4.12 -15.46 -20.03
CA SER A 169 -3.33 -16.34 -19.14
C SER A 169 -1.82 -16.07 -19.10
N GLN A 170 -1.35 -14.99 -19.76
CA GLN A 170 0.01 -14.44 -19.67
C GLN A 170 0.01 -13.20 -18.74
N PRO A 171 0.84 -13.17 -17.68
CA PRO A 171 0.89 -12.04 -16.75
C PRO A 171 1.36 -10.76 -17.46
N LEU A 172 0.47 -9.77 -17.58
CA LEU A 172 0.70 -8.49 -18.25
C LEU A 172 1.96 -7.77 -17.73
N ASP A 173 2.27 -7.91 -16.44
CA ASP A 173 3.46 -7.38 -15.77
C ASP A 173 4.78 -7.79 -16.44
N ARG A 174 4.86 -9.01 -17.01
CA ARG A 174 6.06 -9.50 -17.69
C ARG A 174 6.31 -8.78 -19.00
N VAL A 175 5.26 -8.60 -19.80
CA VAL A 175 5.34 -7.86 -21.08
C VAL A 175 5.68 -6.40 -20.82
N LEU A 176 5.04 -5.79 -19.81
CA LEU A 176 5.33 -4.41 -19.41
C LEU A 176 6.77 -4.25 -18.93
N ARG A 177 7.31 -5.22 -18.20
CA ARG A 177 8.72 -5.22 -17.77
C ARG A 177 9.67 -5.18 -18.97
N LEU A 178 9.42 -5.97 -20.00
CA LEU A 178 10.25 -5.98 -21.22
C LEU A 178 10.17 -4.65 -21.97
N ILE A 179 8.97 -4.05 -22.06
CA ILE A 179 8.77 -2.74 -22.70
C ILE A 179 9.50 -1.63 -21.92
N CYS A 180 9.39 -1.63 -20.59
CA CYS A 180 10.14 -0.72 -19.72
C CYS A 180 11.64 -0.88 -19.89
N LEU A 181 12.14 -2.11 -19.86
CA LEU A 181 13.57 -2.40 -20.01
C LEU A 181 14.09 -1.90 -21.36
N CYS A 182 13.37 -2.17 -22.44
CA CYS A 182 13.69 -1.69 -23.78
C CYS A 182 13.72 -0.15 -23.85
N SER A 183 12.75 0.52 -23.22
CA SER A 183 12.70 1.98 -23.11
C SER A 183 13.90 2.55 -22.35
N VAL A 184 14.27 1.97 -21.21
CA VAL A 184 15.39 2.45 -20.38
C VAL A 184 16.74 2.23 -21.08
N VAL A 185 16.96 1.05 -21.65
CA VAL A 185 18.21 0.68 -22.33
C VAL A 185 18.44 1.50 -23.59
N ASN A 186 17.40 1.72 -24.40
CA ASN A 186 17.51 2.47 -25.65
C ASN A 186 17.32 3.99 -25.46
N GLY A 187 17.01 4.44 -24.24
CA GLY A 187 16.62 5.81 -23.91
C GLY A 187 15.37 6.29 -24.65
N GLY A 188 14.44 5.37 -24.90
CA GLY A 188 13.14 5.60 -25.51
C GLY A 188 12.84 4.63 -26.65
N ILE A 189 11.55 4.50 -26.97
CA ILE A 189 11.06 3.68 -28.08
C ILE A 189 10.59 4.63 -29.19
N LYS A 190 10.92 4.32 -30.44
CA LYS A 190 10.45 5.08 -31.60
C LYS A 190 8.93 5.04 -31.67
N MET A 191 8.32 6.16 -32.06
CA MET A 191 6.86 6.30 -32.13
C MET A 191 6.19 5.20 -32.99
N LYS A 192 6.79 4.81 -34.11
CA LYS A 192 6.26 3.73 -34.98
C LYS A 192 6.19 2.38 -34.25
N THR A 193 7.25 2.00 -33.56
CA THR A 193 7.35 0.76 -32.79
C THR A 193 6.42 0.79 -31.59
N LEU A 194 6.35 1.93 -30.88
CA LEU A 194 5.46 2.07 -29.73
C LEU A 194 3.98 1.95 -30.12
N LYS A 195 3.59 2.50 -31.28
CA LYS A 195 2.24 2.35 -31.83
C LYS A 195 1.90 0.88 -32.15
N ALA A 196 2.86 0.13 -32.69
CA ALA A 196 2.67 -1.30 -32.97
C ALA A 196 2.48 -2.10 -31.67
N LEU A 197 3.35 -1.91 -30.67
CA LEU A 197 3.21 -2.55 -29.35
C LEU A 197 1.89 -2.18 -28.67
N THR A 198 1.52 -0.89 -28.70
CA THR A 198 0.27 -0.41 -28.10
C THR A 198 -0.94 -1.04 -28.76
N LYS A 199 -0.93 -1.14 -30.09
CA LYS A 199 -2.03 -1.78 -30.84
C LYS A 199 -2.20 -3.24 -30.40
N ASN A 200 -1.11 -4.01 -30.34
CA ASN A 200 -1.16 -5.42 -29.99
C ASN A 200 -1.65 -5.58 -28.53
N LEU A 201 -1.12 -4.80 -27.59
CA LEU A 201 -1.58 -4.81 -26.20
C LEU A 201 -3.08 -4.47 -26.06
N ILE A 202 -3.58 -3.51 -26.84
CA ILE A 202 -5.01 -3.13 -26.85
C ILE A 202 -5.88 -4.26 -27.39
N GLU A 203 -5.44 -4.98 -28.41
CA GLU A 203 -6.17 -6.12 -28.98
C GLU A 203 -6.36 -7.24 -27.96
N TRP A 204 -5.34 -7.50 -27.14
CA TRP A 204 -5.35 -8.61 -26.17
C TRP A 204 -5.96 -8.25 -24.80
N TYR A 205 -5.60 -7.10 -24.23
CA TYR A 205 -6.01 -6.71 -22.87
C TYR A 205 -7.10 -5.62 -22.84
N GLY A 206 -7.46 -5.09 -24.00
CA GLY A 206 -8.48 -4.06 -24.15
C GLY A 206 -7.95 -2.63 -23.93
N PRO A 207 -8.57 -1.63 -24.61
CA PRO A 207 -8.11 -0.24 -24.56
C PRO A 207 -8.29 0.42 -23.19
N LYS A 208 -9.26 -0.07 -22.38
CA LYS A 208 -9.58 0.51 -21.07
C LYS A 208 -8.45 0.36 -20.05
N LEU A 209 -7.67 -0.71 -20.13
CA LEU A 209 -6.56 -0.97 -19.23
C LEU A 209 -5.25 -0.38 -19.78
N ILE A 210 -4.96 -0.59 -21.06
CA ILE A 210 -3.65 -0.31 -21.65
C ILE A 210 -3.39 1.19 -21.88
N VAL A 211 -4.40 1.95 -22.32
CA VAL A 211 -4.20 3.38 -22.64
C VAL A 211 -3.80 4.20 -21.41
N PRO A 212 -4.51 4.11 -20.27
CA PRO A 212 -4.12 4.86 -19.08
C PRO A 212 -2.81 4.33 -18.51
N LEU A 213 -2.56 3.02 -18.57
CA LEU A 213 -1.33 2.38 -18.09
C LEU A 213 -0.08 2.93 -18.80
N LEU A 214 -0.09 2.99 -20.12
CA LEU A 214 1.01 3.57 -20.90
C LEU A 214 1.20 5.07 -20.63
N HIS A 215 0.11 5.80 -20.37
CA HIS A 215 0.19 7.21 -19.98
C HIS A 215 0.94 7.40 -18.66
N HIS A 216 0.61 6.61 -17.63
CA HIS A 216 1.26 6.70 -16.32
C HIS A 216 2.71 6.20 -16.38
N MET A 217 2.99 5.14 -17.13
CA MET A 217 4.36 4.69 -17.37
C MET A 217 5.20 5.78 -18.05
N THR A 218 4.60 6.58 -18.93
CA THR A 218 5.26 7.74 -19.54
C THR A 218 5.45 8.88 -18.53
N ALA A 219 4.45 9.14 -17.68
CA ALA A 219 4.53 10.15 -16.63
C ALA A 219 5.61 9.83 -15.58
N CYS A 220 5.74 8.56 -15.19
CA CYS A 220 6.79 8.07 -14.28
C CYS A 220 8.18 8.00 -14.95
N GLY A 221 8.27 8.25 -16.26
CA GLY A 221 9.53 8.20 -17.01
C GLY A 221 10.06 6.79 -17.29
N LEU A 222 9.29 5.74 -16.99
CA LEU A 222 9.58 4.34 -17.32
C LEU A 222 9.48 4.09 -18.83
N LEU A 223 8.54 4.78 -19.49
CA LEU A 223 8.36 4.77 -20.93
C LEU A 223 8.71 6.14 -21.53
N LYS A 224 9.66 6.19 -22.46
CA LYS A 224 10.04 7.42 -23.17
C LYS A 224 9.82 7.25 -24.66
N VAL A 225 9.37 8.31 -25.33
CA VAL A 225 9.16 8.30 -26.79
C VAL A 225 10.29 9.06 -27.45
N SER A 226 11.01 8.39 -28.35
CA SER A 226 12.06 9.03 -29.16
C SER A 226 11.42 9.77 -30.34
N SER A 227 11.75 11.05 -30.52
CA SER A 227 11.32 11.86 -31.67
C SER A 227 12.26 11.66 -32.88
N ASP A 228 11.73 11.77 -34.10
CA ASP A 228 12.50 11.69 -35.36
C ASP A 228 13.12 13.05 -35.77
N THR A 229 12.86 14.12 -35.00
CA THR A 229 13.42 15.46 -35.27
C THR A 229 14.86 15.54 -34.79
N GLY A 230 15.79 15.74 -35.71
CA GLY A 230 17.24 15.63 -35.51
C GLY A 230 17.92 16.68 -34.63
N ALA A 231 17.20 17.29 -33.68
CA ALA A 231 17.76 18.19 -32.67
C ALA A 231 18.22 17.44 -31.39
N ASP A 232 17.68 16.24 -31.11
CA ASP A 232 18.13 15.37 -30.02
C ASP A 232 19.21 14.36 -30.47
N LEU A 233 19.70 14.49 -31.71
CA LEU A 233 20.65 13.56 -32.34
C LEU A 233 22.06 13.57 -31.73
N VAL A 234 22.34 14.44 -30.75
CA VAL A 234 23.62 14.47 -30.01
C VAL A 234 23.67 13.42 -28.89
N SER A 235 22.54 12.80 -28.52
CA SER A 235 22.53 11.72 -27.52
C SER A 235 21.47 10.67 -27.81
N SER A 236 21.71 9.82 -28.82
CA SER A 236 20.98 8.56 -28.94
C SER A 236 21.05 7.80 -27.61
N GLY A 237 19.90 7.51 -27.01
CA GLY A 237 19.80 6.87 -25.69
C GLY A 237 20.47 5.50 -25.58
N SER A 238 20.63 4.77 -26.70
CA SER A 238 21.42 3.53 -26.75
C SER A 238 22.90 3.75 -26.39
N GLY A 239 23.46 4.91 -26.73
CA GLY A 239 24.81 5.30 -26.33
C GLY A 239 24.92 5.62 -24.84
N LYS A 240 23.84 6.11 -24.21
CA LYS A 240 23.82 6.44 -22.78
C LYS A 240 23.90 5.18 -21.91
N TRP A 241 23.12 4.15 -22.22
CA TRP A 241 23.23 2.85 -21.54
C TRP A 241 24.60 2.20 -21.77
N GLN A 242 25.12 2.23 -23.00
CA GLN A 242 26.43 1.65 -23.29
C GLN A 242 27.57 2.35 -22.53
N ARG A 243 27.54 3.69 -22.46
CA ARG A 243 28.45 4.49 -21.63
C ARG A 243 28.29 4.17 -20.15
N MET A 244 27.06 3.98 -19.66
CA MET A 244 26.81 3.63 -18.25
C MET A 244 27.32 2.23 -17.90
N LYS A 245 27.13 1.24 -18.79
CA LYS A 245 27.69 -0.11 -18.62
C LYS A 245 29.21 -0.07 -18.49
N GLN A 246 29.88 0.71 -19.33
CA GLN A 246 31.34 0.87 -19.30
C GLN A 246 31.80 1.68 -18.08
N ALA A 247 31.15 2.80 -17.77
CA ALA A 247 31.53 3.71 -16.69
C ALA A 247 31.41 3.08 -15.30
N PHE A 248 30.38 2.27 -15.08
CA PHE A 248 30.11 1.64 -13.79
C PHE A 248 30.52 0.15 -13.74
N ASN A 249 31.02 -0.42 -14.85
CA ASN A 249 31.31 -1.85 -14.99
C ASN A 249 30.11 -2.74 -14.60
N LEU A 250 28.95 -2.45 -15.18
CA LEU A 250 27.68 -3.08 -14.77
C LEU A 250 27.52 -4.51 -15.30
N VAL A 251 28.25 -4.89 -16.35
CA VAL A 251 28.15 -6.22 -16.97
C VAL A 251 29.54 -6.82 -17.02
N VAL A 252 29.71 -7.95 -16.36
CA VAL A 252 30.97 -8.71 -16.37
C VAL A 252 30.85 -9.78 -17.46
N ALA A 253 31.64 -9.64 -18.53
CA ALA A 253 31.69 -10.63 -19.61
C ALA A 253 32.51 -11.84 -19.17
N GLY A 254 31.86 -12.99 -18.96
CA GLY A 254 32.55 -14.24 -18.57
C GLY A 254 31.77 -15.17 -17.64
N GLY A 255 30.43 -15.23 -17.75
CA GLY A 255 29.59 -16.11 -16.92
C GLY A 255 28.72 -17.08 -17.73
N GLY A 256 29.09 -17.36 -18.97
CA GLY A 256 28.49 -18.44 -19.74
C GLY A 256 29.03 -19.81 -19.26
N PRO A 257 28.28 -20.90 -19.44
CA PRO A 257 28.75 -22.23 -19.11
C PRO A 257 29.79 -22.64 -20.16
N GLU A 258 31.06 -22.41 -19.88
CA GLU A 258 32.15 -23.10 -20.58
C GLU A 258 32.59 -24.28 -19.71
N ASP A 259 32.65 -25.43 -20.36
CA ASP A 259 33.10 -26.72 -19.83
C ASP A 259 34.51 -26.58 -19.22
N ASP A 260 34.63 -26.67 -17.90
CA ASP A 260 35.92 -26.88 -17.24
C ASP A 260 35.83 -28.09 -16.32
N ASP A 261 36.34 -29.19 -16.85
CA ASP A 261 36.43 -30.53 -16.26
C ASP A 261 37.52 -30.53 -15.19
N GLY A 262 37.27 -29.87 -14.05
CA GLY A 262 38.26 -29.73 -12.98
C GLY A 262 37.70 -30.11 -11.61
N GLU A 263 37.98 -31.33 -11.15
CA GLU A 263 37.80 -31.75 -9.74
C GLU A 263 38.51 -30.77 -8.79
N SER A 264 37.78 -29.80 -8.24
CA SER A 264 38.23 -29.00 -7.11
C SER A 264 37.07 -28.49 -6.26
N ASP A 265 37.30 -28.43 -4.95
CA ASP A 265 36.36 -28.22 -3.85
C ASP A 265 35.33 -27.08 -4.11
N PRO A 266 34.01 -27.31 -3.97
CA PRO A 266 32.95 -26.40 -4.45
C PRO A 266 32.68 -25.20 -3.50
N GLY A 267 33.72 -24.70 -2.83
CA GLY A 267 33.63 -23.61 -1.87
C GLY A 267 34.62 -22.45 -2.11
N SER A 268 35.64 -22.62 -2.96
CA SER A 268 36.73 -21.64 -3.02
C SER A 268 36.98 -20.98 -4.38
N ASN A 269 36.57 -21.56 -5.51
CA ASN A 269 37.09 -21.10 -6.82
C ASN A 269 36.09 -20.50 -7.82
N ILE A 270 34.81 -20.31 -7.49
CA ILE A 270 33.87 -19.52 -8.35
C ILE A 270 33.61 -18.12 -7.77
N ALA A 271 34.26 -17.79 -6.65
CA ALA A 271 33.86 -16.70 -5.76
C ALA A 271 34.66 -15.39 -5.91
N ALA A 272 35.70 -15.35 -6.74
CA ALA A 272 36.59 -14.19 -6.85
C ALA A 272 36.25 -13.25 -8.03
N ASP A 273 35.83 -13.77 -9.19
CA ASP A 273 35.79 -12.96 -10.43
C ASP A 273 34.46 -12.25 -10.74
N THR A 274 33.35 -12.56 -10.04
CA THR A 274 32.03 -11.94 -10.33
C THR A 274 31.58 -10.87 -9.31
N GLY A 275 32.35 -10.58 -8.27
CA GLY A 275 32.06 -9.48 -7.32
C GLY A 275 30.61 -9.45 -6.82
N ILE A 276 29.97 -8.27 -6.90
CA ILE A 276 28.53 -8.07 -6.63
C ILE A 276 27.60 -8.49 -7.78
N ALA A 277 28.14 -8.74 -8.98
CA ALA A 277 27.38 -9.11 -10.18
C ALA A 277 26.79 -10.53 -10.13
N TYR A 278 27.22 -11.33 -9.16
CA TYR A 278 26.69 -12.68 -8.94
C TYR A 278 25.18 -12.69 -8.65
N ALA A 279 24.63 -11.61 -8.08
CA ALA A 279 23.23 -11.52 -7.67
C ALA A 279 22.25 -11.58 -8.86
N TYR A 280 22.69 -11.17 -10.06
CA TYR A 280 21.92 -11.22 -11.31
C TYR A 280 22.71 -11.89 -12.43
N SER A 281 23.49 -12.93 -12.10
CA SER A 281 24.19 -13.79 -13.07
C SER A 281 24.97 -13.02 -14.15
N GLY A 282 25.74 -12.00 -13.75
CA GLY A 282 26.59 -11.21 -14.65
C GLY A 282 26.28 -9.72 -14.69
N TYR A 283 25.13 -9.30 -14.17
CA TYR A 283 24.78 -7.88 -13.97
C TYR A 283 25.00 -7.44 -12.51
N ALA A 284 25.80 -6.39 -12.32
CA ALA A 284 25.95 -5.71 -11.04
C ALA A 284 24.84 -4.66 -10.86
N PRO A 285 24.02 -4.74 -9.81
CA PRO A 285 23.01 -3.73 -9.55
C PRO A 285 23.63 -2.34 -9.44
N LEU A 286 23.20 -1.43 -10.31
CA LEU A 286 23.71 -0.05 -10.34
C LEU A 286 23.64 0.64 -8.97
N SER A 287 22.55 0.42 -8.22
CA SER A 287 22.36 0.95 -6.86
C SER A 287 23.47 0.51 -5.90
N VAL A 288 23.85 -0.77 -5.94
CA VAL A 288 24.91 -1.33 -5.09
C VAL A 288 26.29 -0.93 -5.59
N ARG A 289 26.47 -0.81 -6.91
CA ARG A 289 27.72 -0.31 -7.51
C ARG A 289 28.00 1.14 -7.11
N LEU A 290 26.96 1.96 -6.94
CA LEU A 290 27.11 3.31 -6.40
C LEU A 290 27.60 3.30 -4.95
N VAL A 291 27.12 2.36 -4.13
CA VAL A 291 27.62 2.19 -2.76
C VAL A 291 29.09 1.77 -2.77
N GLU A 292 29.48 0.85 -3.64
CA GLU A 292 30.88 0.44 -3.84
C GLU A 292 31.77 1.62 -4.28
N LEU A 293 31.30 2.50 -5.18
CA LEU A 293 32.06 3.67 -5.61
C LEU A 293 32.35 4.68 -4.49
N THR A 294 31.54 4.71 -3.43
CA THR A 294 31.85 5.52 -2.23
C THR A 294 33.06 5.01 -1.46
N GLU A 295 33.55 3.81 -1.78
CA GLU A 295 34.74 3.21 -1.20
C GLU A 295 36.03 3.66 -1.90
N SER A 296 36.01 3.75 -3.23
CA SER A 296 37.18 4.10 -4.03
C SER A 296 37.55 5.59 -3.98
N GLU A 297 36.59 6.46 -3.64
CA GLU A 297 36.76 7.92 -3.63
C GLU A 297 36.70 8.50 -2.20
N PRO A 298 37.85 8.75 -1.54
CA PRO A 298 37.89 9.26 -0.16
C PRO A 298 37.36 10.70 -0.01
N ASN A 299 37.15 11.42 -1.12
CA ASN A 299 36.66 12.81 -1.17
C ASN A 299 35.20 12.92 -1.67
N GLY A 300 34.39 11.88 -1.46
CA GLY A 300 32.97 11.88 -1.83
C GLY A 300 32.76 11.74 -3.33
N TRP A 301 31.71 12.36 -3.85
CA TRP A 301 31.26 12.15 -5.24
C TRP A 301 32.09 12.94 -6.28
N ARG A 302 33.09 13.72 -5.84
CA ARG A 302 33.88 14.62 -6.71
C ARG A 302 34.68 13.89 -7.78
N GLY A 303 35.24 12.71 -7.49
CA GLY A 303 35.99 11.92 -8.47
C GLY A 303 35.12 11.20 -9.50
N ALA A 304 33.84 11.00 -9.21
CA ALA A 304 32.88 10.31 -10.07
C ALA A 304 31.82 11.24 -10.70
N ALA A 305 31.97 12.56 -10.58
CA ALA A 305 30.95 13.54 -10.98
C ALA A 305 30.53 13.41 -12.46
N GLU A 306 31.48 13.14 -13.37
CA GLU A 306 31.20 12.93 -14.79
C GLU A 306 30.35 11.67 -15.03
N ASN A 307 30.62 10.59 -14.30
CA ASN A 307 29.86 9.34 -14.38
C ASN A 307 28.46 9.50 -13.77
N LEU A 308 28.33 10.26 -12.69
CA LEU A 308 27.05 10.53 -12.02
C LEU A 308 26.11 11.39 -12.87
N ASN A 309 26.64 12.24 -13.75
CA ASN A 309 25.83 12.99 -14.73
C ASN A 309 25.12 12.08 -15.75
N LEU A 310 25.55 10.81 -15.88
CA LEU A 310 24.83 9.82 -16.68
C LEU A 310 23.55 9.33 -15.98
N LEU A 311 23.45 9.45 -14.67
CA LEU A 311 22.31 8.96 -13.91
C LEU A 311 21.13 9.94 -13.93
N TRP A 312 19.99 9.48 -13.41
CA TRP A 312 18.83 10.34 -13.22
C TRP A 312 18.89 10.96 -11.82
N GLY A 313 18.60 12.26 -11.75
CA GLY A 313 18.53 13.01 -10.50
C GLY A 313 19.85 13.70 -10.12
N PRO A 314 19.81 14.61 -9.13
CA PRO A 314 20.97 15.34 -8.68
C PRO A 314 21.85 14.47 -7.76
N ALA A 315 23.17 14.48 -7.98
CA ALA A 315 24.13 13.97 -7.00
C ALA A 315 24.41 15.08 -5.97
N ILE A 316 24.03 14.85 -4.71
CA ILE A 316 24.18 15.83 -3.63
C ILE A 316 25.06 15.23 -2.54
N GLU A 317 26.05 16.00 -2.10
CA GLU A 317 26.90 15.65 -0.95
C GLU A 317 26.67 16.68 0.16
N VAL A 318 26.30 16.19 1.35
CA VAL A 318 26.08 17.04 2.53
C VAL A 318 27.03 16.57 3.63
N ALA A 319 28.02 17.39 3.98
CA ALA A 319 28.91 17.13 5.09
C ALA A 319 28.33 17.75 6.37
N CYS A 320 27.91 16.92 7.32
CA CYS A 320 27.57 17.40 8.66
C CYS A 320 28.86 17.67 9.45
N GLY A 321 29.17 18.95 9.67
CA GLY A 321 30.29 19.39 10.49
C GLY A 321 30.05 19.17 11.98
N ALA A 322 30.21 17.93 12.45
CA ALA A 322 30.30 17.62 13.88
C ALA A 322 31.59 16.83 14.11
N ARG A 323 32.51 17.39 14.91
CA ARG A 323 33.63 16.62 15.46
C ARG A 323 33.05 15.46 16.27
N PRO A 324 33.46 14.21 16.07
CA PRO A 324 33.03 13.12 16.93
C PRO A 324 33.60 13.36 18.33
N GLU A 325 32.75 13.62 19.32
CA GLU A 325 33.13 13.45 20.72
C GLU A 325 33.42 11.96 20.95
N VAL A 326 34.68 11.66 21.26
CA VAL A 326 35.11 10.30 21.61
C VAL A 326 34.51 9.97 22.98
N LEU A 327 33.55 9.06 23.01
CA LEU A 327 33.10 8.43 24.26
C LEU A 327 34.27 7.65 24.89
N PRO A 328 34.63 7.89 26.16
CA PRO A 328 35.70 7.15 26.82
C PRO A 328 35.19 5.77 27.24
N GLY A 329 35.64 4.69 26.58
CA GLY A 329 35.21 3.35 27.00
C GLY A 329 35.64 2.10 26.23
N SER A 330 36.49 2.16 25.20
CA SER A 330 36.97 0.94 24.53
C SER A 330 38.45 1.02 24.18
N VAL A 331 39.28 0.59 25.13
CA VAL A 331 40.69 0.28 24.90
C VAL A 331 40.81 -1.24 25.00
N ASP A 332 41.10 -1.89 23.88
CA ASP A 332 41.52 -3.29 23.87
C ASP A 332 42.95 -3.40 24.41
N GLN A 333 43.23 -4.50 25.13
CA GLN A 333 44.54 -4.85 25.70
C GLN A 333 45.53 -5.28 24.61
N GLU A 334 45.91 -4.35 23.75
CA GLU A 334 47.11 -4.38 22.91
C GLU A 334 47.12 -3.03 22.19
N GLY A 335 48.16 -2.22 22.37
CA GLY A 335 48.20 -0.78 22.05
C GLY A 335 48.11 -0.38 20.57
N THR A 336 47.23 -0.99 19.80
CA THR A 336 46.75 -0.52 18.49
C THR A 336 45.36 0.08 18.65
N VAL A 337 45.22 1.36 18.27
CA VAL A 337 43.91 2.02 18.12
C VAL A 337 43.12 1.27 17.04
N GLY A 338 42.28 0.32 17.45
CA GLY A 338 41.34 -0.34 16.56
C GLY A 338 40.44 0.71 15.92
N LYS A 339 40.54 0.92 14.60
CA LYS A 339 39.48 1.58 13.83
C LYS A 339 38.23 0.72 14.03
N GLY A 340 37.35 1.09 14.97
CA GLY A 340 36.06 0.44 15.13
C GLY A 340 35.29 0.43 13.81
N ASP A 341 34.53 -0.66 13.58
CA ASP A 341 33.73 -0.83 12.38
C ASP A 341 32.82 0.40 12.16
N LYS A 342 33.02 1.14 11.08
CA LYS A 342 32.15 2.28 10.76
C LYS A 342 30.80 1.76 10.26
N VAL A 343 29.71 2.15 10.90
CA VAL A 343 28.37 1.82 10.41
C VAL A 343 28.01 2.76 9.26
N VAL A 344 27.70 2.20 8.10
CA VAL A 344 27.23 2.94 6.92
C VAL A 344 25.75 2.66 6.76
N VAL A 345 24.94 3.72 6.80
CA VAL A 345 23.49 3.61 6.59
C VAL A 345 23.20 3.80 5.10
N VAL A 346 22.63 2.79 4.46
CA VAL A 346 22.23 2.83 3.05
C VAL A 346 20.71 2.92 2.98
N CYS A 347 20.21 4.08 2.54
CA CYS A 347 18.78 4.37 2.46
C CYS A 347 18.26 4.21 1.03
N PHE A 348 17.35 3.26 0.81
CA PHE A 348 16.60 3.07 -0.43
C PHE A 348 15.22 3.73 -0.32
N VAL A 349 15.02 4.84 -1.02
CA VAL A 349 13.72 5.53 -1.10
C VAL A 349 13.00 5.06 -2.36
N GLY A 350 11.85 4.41 -2.20
CA GLY A 350 11.12 3.77 -3.32
C GLY A 350 11.31 2.25 -3.41
N GLY A 351 11.90 1.65 -2.38
CA GLY A 351 12.00 0.20 -2.22
C GLY A 351 13.35 -0.40 -2.63
N VAL A 352 13.59 -1.64 -2.18
CA VAL A 352 14.80 -2.42 -2.46
C VAL A 352 14.44 -3.87 -2.79
N THR A 353 15.22 -4.49 -3.66
CA THR A 353 15.04 -5.89 -4.06
C THR A 353 15.88 -6.85 -3.21
N TYR A 354 15.49 -8.12 -3.13
CA TYR A 354 16.29 -9.15 -2.46
C TYR A 354 17.68 -9.32 -3.11
N GLY A 355 17.80 -9.14 -4.43
CA GLY A 355 19.07 -9.20 -5.14
C GLY A 355 20.04 -8.08 -4.73
N GLU A 356 19.55 -6.85 -4.54
CA GLU A 356 20.35 -5.73 -4.03
C GLU A 356 20.80 -5.94 -2.59
N ILE A 357 19.94 -6.50 -1.74
CA ILE A 357 20.31 -6.84 -0.35
C ILE A 357 21.39 -7.94 -0.35
N ALA A 358 21.24 -8.98 -1.16
CA ALA A 358 22.24 -10.05 -1.26
C ALA A 358 23.59 -9.50 -1.74
N ALA A 359 23.58 -8.63 -2.76
CA ALA A 359 24.77 -7.95 -3.25
C ALA A 359 25.43 -7.06 -2.18
N LEU A 360 24.67 -6.31 -1.38
CA LEU A 360 25.21 -5.53 -0.25
C LEU A 360 25.79 -6.41 0.86
N ARG A 361 25.17 -7.56 1.15
CA ARG A 361 25.71 -8.54 2.11
C ARG A 361 27.01 -9.14 1.59
N ARG A 362 27.10 -9.44 0.30
CA ARG A 362 28.34 -9.91 -0.35
C ARG A 362 29.43 -8.85 -0.29
N LEU A 363 29.11 -7.59 -0.59
CA LEU A 363 30.01 -6.45 -0.48
C LEU A 363 30.59 -6.38 0.95
N SER A 364 29.71 -6.47 1.96
CA SER A 364 30.12 -6.51 3.38
C SER A 364 31.01 -7.71 3.75
N ALA A 365 30.82 -8.87 3.09
CA ALA A 365 31.51 -10.12 3.42
C ALA A 365 32.88 -10.24 2.75
N VAL A 366 32.99 -9.83 1.48
CA VAL A 366 34.19 -9.95 0.64
C VAL A 366 35.15 -8.78 0.87
N GLU A 367 34.62 -7.55 0.99
CA GLU A 367 35.43 -6.34 1.04
C GLU A 367 35.67 -5.85 2.48
N ARG A 368 35.72 -6.75 3.48
CA ARG A 368 35.87 -6.43 4.92
C ARG A 368 37.00 -5.41 5.20
N LYS A 369 36.69 -4.12 5.07
CA LYS A 369 37.54 -2.96 5.39
C LYS A 369 37.00 -2.20 6.60
N GLY A 370 36.39 -2.94 7.54
CA GLY A 370 35.88 -2.39 8.81
C GLY A 370 34.65 -1.50 8.66
N ARG A 371 33.66 -1.90 7.85
CA ARG A 371 32.36 -1.21 7.74
C ARG A 371 31.20 -2.19 7.86
N ARG A 372 30.14 -1.75 8.53
CA ARG A 372 28.88 -2.50 8.68
C ARG A 372 27.76 -1.74 7.97
N PHE A 373 27.10 -2.38 6.99
CA PHE A 373 25.99 -1.75 6.30
C PHE A 373 24.67 -1.95 7.06
N LEU A 374 23.94 -0.86 7.30
CA LEU A 374 22.57 -0.86 7.76
C LEU A 374 21.67 -0.43 6.61
N VAL A 375 20.86 -1.34 6.10
CA VAL A 375 19.93 -1.05 4.99
C VAL A 375 18.61 -0.54 5.57
N VAL A 376 18.20 0.65 5.13
CA VAL A 376 16.90 1.25 5.43
C VAL A 376 16.14 1.38 4.12
N THR A 377 14.93 0.85 4.04
CA THR A 377 14.11 0.91 2.83
C THR A 377 12.68 1.29 3.18
N THR A 378 11.97 1.92 2.25
CA THR A 378 10.52 2.16 2.38
C THR A 378 9.73 0.85 2.25
N GLU A 379 10.13 -0.03 1.33
CA GLU A 379 9.47 -1.31 1.09
C GLU A 379 10.40 -2.35 0.43
N MET A 380 10.02 -3.63 0.45
CA MET A 380 10.60 -4.69 -0.40
C MET A 380 9.90 -4.73 -1.76
N LEU A 381 10.64 -4.42 -2.82
CA LEU A 381 10.15 -4.26 -4.19
C LEU A 381 10.28 -5.56 -5.02
N SER A 382 9.28 -5.83 -5.85
CA SER A 382 9.34 -6.82 -6.94
C SER A 382 8.71 -6.22 -8.20
N HIS A 383 9.01 -6.77 -9.38
CA HIS A 383 8.39 -6.32 -10.63
C HIS A 383 6.86 -6.49 -10.60
N GLU A 384 6.38 -7.60 -10.05
CA GLU A 384 4.94 -7.84 -9.84
C GLU A 384 4.32 -6.74 -8.99
N LYS A 385 4.94 -6.37 -7.85
CA LYS A 385 4.44 -5.29 -6.99
C LYS A 385 4.42 -3.94 -7.71
N LEU A 386 5.52 -3.59 -8.39
CA LEU A 386 5.64 -2.33 -9.13
C LEU A 386 4.52 -2.18 -10.17
N PHE A 387 4.31 -3.20 -11.00
CA PHE A 387 3.27 -3.14 -12.03
C PHE A 387 1.87 -3.30 -11.45
N ASN A 388 1.67 -4.12 -10.41
CA ASN A 388 0.39 -4.24 -9.73
C ASN A 388 -0.02 -2.92 -9.08
N GLU A 389 0.90 -2.14 -8.50
CA GLU A 389 0.59 -0.80 -7.97
C GLU A 389 0.17 0.17 -9.08
N ILE A 390 0.92 0.22 -10.18
CA ILE A 390 0.57 1.07 -11.34
C ILE A 390 -0.78 0.66 -11.95
N ILE A 391 -1.07 -0.65 -12.01
CA ILE A 391 -2.35 -1.20 -12.49
C ILE A 391 -3.49 -0.87 -11.51
N ASN A 392 -3.25 -0.99 -10.20
CA ASN A 392 -4.25 -0.79 -9.16
C ASN A 392 -4.60 0.68 -8.92
N GLU A 393 -3.64 1.61 -9.05
CA GLU A 393 -3.92 3.06 -9.01
C GLU A 393 -4.98 3.47 -10.07
N GLN A 394 -5.10 2.71 -11.16
CA GLN A 394 -6.06 3.01 -12.24
C GLN A 394 -7.42 2.37 -12.08
N ALA A 395 -7.55 1.27 -11.33
CA ALA A 395 -8.87 0.83 -10.88
C ALA A 395 -9.57 1.96 -10.09
N PHE A 396 -8.78 2.81 -9.41
CA PHE A 396 -9.25 4.00 -8.71
C PHE A 396 -9.64 5.15 -9.67
N SER A 397 -8.83 5.46 -10.70
CA SER A 397 -9.12 6.58 -11.62
C SER A 397 -10.20 6.27 -12.68
N LEU A 398 -10.32 5.04 -13.18
CA LEU A 398 -11.33 4.65 -14.18
C LEU A 398 -12.74 4.47 -13.58
N THR A 399 -12.85 4.30 -12.27
CA THR A 399 -14.14 4.24 -11.58
C THR A 399 -14.78 5.63 -11.44
N VAL A 400 -14.00 6.70 -11.61
CA VAL A 400 -14.48 8.10 -11.57
C VAL A 400 -15.03 8.57 -12.92
N SER A 401 -14.71 7.91 -14.04
CA SER A 401 -15.09 8.35 -15.40
C SER A 401 -16.07 7.41 -16.14
N ARG A 402 -16.96 6.72 -15.42
CA ARG A 402 -18.12 6.05 -16.03
C ARG A 402 -19.38 6.94 -15.99
N THR A 403 -19.39 7.98 -16.80
CA THR A 403 -20.63 8.47 -17.42
C THR A 403 -20.32 8.97 -18.82
N THR A 404 -21.00 8.38 -19.81
CA THR A 404 -21.03 8.69 -21.26
C THR A 404 -19.96 8.04 -22.14
N GLU A 405 -20.42 7.18 -23.07
CA GLU A 405 -19.65 6.46 -24.09
C GLU A 405 -19.04 7.37 -25.19
N SER A 406 -19.06 8.69 -24.99
CA SER A 406 -18.59 9.68 -25.97
C SER A 406 -17.13 10.13 -25.75
N CYS A 407 -16.49 9.75 -24.63
CA CYS A 407 -15.20 10.31 -24.20
C CYS A 407 -13.96 9.65 -24.83
N VAL A 408 -14.07 8.38 -25.26
CA VAL A 408 -12.89 7.58 -25.68
C VAL A 408 -12.22 8.14 -26.95
N MET A 409 -12.98 8.78 -27.83
CA MET A 409 -12.44 9.47 -29.00
C MET A 409 -11.84 10.85 -28.69
N SER A 410 -12.35 11.54 -27.65
CA SER A 410 -11.85 12.85 -27.23
C SER A 410 -10.50 12.74 -26.52
N GLU A 411 -10.34 11.74 -25.65
CA GLU A 411 -9.08 11.46 -24.96
C GLU A 411 -8.00 10.92 -25.91
N PHE A 412 -8.38 10.12 -26.91
CA PHE A 412 -7.47 9.69 -27.98
C PHE A 412 -6.97 10.88 -28.82
N LEU A 413 -7.83 11.85 -29.13
CA LEU A 413 -7.45 13.05 -29.87
C LEU A 413 -6.59 14.00 -29.01
N LEU A 414 -6.89 14.14 -27.72
CA LEU A 414 -6.08 14.89 -26.74
C LEU A 414 -4.70 14.26 -26.53
N PHE A 415 -4.60 12.92 -26.53
CA PHE A 415 -3.34 12.19 -26.49
C PHE A 415 -2.50 12.45 -27.76
N VAL A 416 -3.11 12.42 -28.94
CA VAL A 416 -2.43 12.75 -30.22
C VAL A 416 -2.01 14.21 -30.28
N MET A 417 -2.81 15.13 -29.74
CA MET A 417 -2.50 16.57 -29.67
C MET A 417 -1.40 16.88 -28.65
N SER A 418 -1.34 16.18 -27.51
CA SER A 418 -0.29 16.31 -26.50
C SER A 418 1.09 15.91 -27.00
N ILE A 419 1.17 15.09 -28.05
CA ILE A 419 2.43 14.63 -28.67
C ILE A 419 2.99 15.67 -29.65
N LEU A 420 2.16 16.57 -30.17
CA LEU A 420 2.52 17.43 -31.31
C LEU A 420 3.04 18.84 -30.93
N GLN A 421 3.06 19.24 -29.66
CA GLN A 421 3.51 20.59 -29.27
C GLN A 421 4.40 20.61 -28.01
N ARG A 422 5.71 20.81 -28.21
CA ARG A 422 6.66 21.38 -27.23
C ARG A 422 7.74 22.17 -28.01
N PRO A 423 8.26 23.31 -27.50
CA PRO A 423 8.97 23.35 -26.22
C PRO A 423 8.75 24.61 -25.35
N PHE A 424 8.52 24.42 -24.05
CA PHE A 424 9.10 25.22 -22.95
C PHE A 424 8.59 24.66 -21.60
N VAL A 425 9.34 23.75 -20.97
CA VAL A 425 9.08 23.33 -19.57
C VAL A 425 10.40 23.19 -18.84
N ALA A 426 10.98 24.32 -18.44
CA ALA A 426 11.99 24.39 -17.39
C ALA A 426 11.60 25.33 -16.23
N ALA A 427 10.45 26.00 -16.32
CA ALA A 427 9.91 26.85 -15.25
C ALA A 427 8.67 26.25 -14.54
N ALA A 428 8.07 25.19 -15.10
CA ALA A 428 6.79 24.70 -14.59
C ALA A 428 6.89 23.66 -13.45
N SER A 429 8.04 23.07 -13.14
CA SER A 429 8.11 22.11 -12.01
C SER A 429 7.91 22.75 -10.63
N ARG A 430 8.09 24.07 -10.50
CA ARG A 430 7.67 24.79 -9.28
C ARG A 430 6.21 25.24 -9.32
N ALA A 431 5.63 25.44 -10.52
CA ALA A 431 4.23 25.84 -10.68
C ALA A 431 3.26 24.65 -10.75
N MET A 432 3.74 23.44 -11.06
CA MET A 432 2.90 22.24 -11.24
C MET A 432 2.75 21.43 -9.94
N MET A 433 3.72 21.50 -9.01
CA MET A 433 3.44 21.16 -7.60
C MET A 433 2.42 22.12 -6.97
N ALA A 434 2.31 23.36 -7.48
CA ALA A 434 1.37 24.36 -6.99
C ALA A 434 -0.01 24.33 -7.69
N ARG A 435 -0.25 23.42 -8.65
CA ARG A 435 -1.54 23.34 -9.38
C ARG A 435 -2.35 22.05 -9.14
N GLY A 436 -1.87 21.16 -8.28
CA GLY A 436 -2.60 19.97 -7.82
C GLY A 436 -2.92 19.96 -6.33
N PHE A 437 -2.43 20.92 -5.54
CA PHE A 437 -2.67 20.96 -4.10
C PHE A 437 -3.66 22.07 -3.71
N SER A 438 -4.83 21.59 -3.30
CA SER A 438 -5.67 22.08 -2.20
C SER A 438 -6.30 23.47 -2.38
N SER A 439 -7.64 23.51 -2.43
CA SER A 439 -8.36 24.58 -1.75
C SER A 439 -7.88 24.59 -0.29
N GLN A 440 -6.87 25.41 0.01
CA GLN A 440 -6.42 25.59 1.38
C GLN A 440 -7.57 26.20 2.15
N VAL A 441 -8.01 25.54 3.20
CA VAL A 441 -9.05 26.08 4.07
C VAL A 441 -8.39 27.08 5.01
N SER A 442 -8.87 28.33 4.94
CA SER A 442 -8.30 29.44 5.70
C SER A 442 -8.40 29.20 7.21
N LYS A 443 -9.57 28.76 7.70
CA LYS A 443 -9.80 28.55 9.12
C LYS A 443 -10.83 27.45 9.37
N VAL A 444 -10.47 26.49 10.24
CA VAL A 444 -11.35 25.45 10.78
C VAL A 444 -11.60 25.75 12.25
N CYS A 445 -12.85 25.74 12.68
CA CYS A 445 -13.24 25.93 14.08
C CYS A 445 -13.80 24.61 14.66
N LEU A 446 -13.24 24.15 15.78
CA LEU A 446 -13.69 22.96 16.49
C LEU A 446 -14.40 23.36 17.78
N LEU A 447 -15.72 23.15 17.83
CA LEU A 447 -16.56 23.39 18.99
C LEU A 447 -16.65 22.10 19.83
N GLY A 448 -16.30 22.19 21.11
CA GLY A 448 -16.14 21.04 22.02
C GLY A 448 -14.72 20.46 22.02
N ALA A 449 -13.72 21.29 21.72
CA ALA A 449 -12.33 20.88 21.52
C ALA A 449 -11.66 20.25 22.76
N SER A 450 -12.18 20.50 23.96
CA SER A 450 -11.63 19.95 25.21
C SER A 450 -12.23 18.60 25.60
N GLY A 451 -13.26 18.14 24.87
CA GLY A 451 -13.92 16.85 25.09
C GLY A 451 -13.12 15.64 24.63
N GLY A 452 -13.62 14.44 24.96
CA GLY A 452 -12.94 13.18 24.63
C GLY A 452 -12.80 12.89 23.13
N ILE A 453 -13.68 13.44 22.29
CA ILE A 453 -13.52 13.43 20.81
C ILE A 453 -12.72 14.65 20.37
N GLY A 454 -12.96 15.81 21.00
CA GLY A 454 -12.37 17.10 20.62
C GLY A 454 -10.84 17.11 20.65
N GLN A 455 -10.22 16.63 21.72
CA GLN A 455 -8.75 16.65 21.85
C GLN A 455 -8.04 15.80 20.78
N PRO A 456 -8.36 14.50 20.58
CA PRO A 456 -7.73 13.72 19.51
C PRO A 456 -8.10 14.23 18.12
N LEU A 457 -9.29 14.82 17.91
CA LEU A 457 -9.63 15.43 16.63
C LEU A 457 -8.80 16.70 16.38
N ALA A 458 -8.60 17.54 17.40
CA ALA A 458 -7.76 18.73 17.29
C ALA A 458 -6.30 18.37 16.93
N LEU A 459 -5.77 17.28 17.51
CA LEU A 459 -4.46 16.72 17.12
C LEU A 459 -4.43 16.34 15.63
N LEU A 460 -5.41 15.57 15.16
CA LEU A 460 -5.46 15.14 13.75
C LEU A 460 -5.65 16.31 12.78
N LEU A 461 -6.46 17.30 13.14
CA LEU A 461 -6.65 18.51 12.34
C LEU A 461 -5.38 19.36 12.29
N LYS A 462 -4.64 19.47 13.40
CA LYS A 462 -3.34 20.17 13.44
C LYS A 462 -2.34 19.53 12.48
N MET A 463 -2.37 18.21 12.30
CA MET A 463 -1.49 17.50 11.38
C MET A 463 -1.88 17.66 9.89
N ASN A 464 -3.05 18.21 9.58
CA ASN A 464 -3.52 18.34 8.20
C ASN A 464 -2.88 19.57 7.50
N PRO A 465 -2.11 19.37 6.41
CA PRO A 465 -1.41 20.47 5.72
C PRO A 465 -2.35 21.44 4.98
N ALA A 466 -3.61 21.07 4.76
CA ALA A 466 -4.60 21.92 4.10
C ALA A 466 -5.24 22.97 5.03
N ILE A 467 -5.04 22.85 6.34
CA ILE A 467 -5.58 23.77 7.36
C ILE A 467 -4.53 24.83 7.70
N LYS A 468 -4.89 26.12 7.55
CA LYS A 468 -4.00 27.23 7.95
C LYS A 468 -4.21 27.68 9.39
N GLU A 469 -5.45 27.77 9.82
CA GLU A 469 -5.82 28.18 11.17
C GLU A 469 -6.78 27.17 11.78
N LEU A 470 -6.50 26.77 13.01
CA LEU A 470 -7.32 25.88 13.82
C LEU A 470 -7.76 26.64 15.08
N ALA A 471 -9.03 27.04 15.11
CA ALA A 471 -9.65 27.63 16.29
C ALA A 471 -10.27 26.52 17.14
N LEU A 472 -9.85 26.41 18.40
CA LEU A 472 -10.38 25.47 19.36
C LEU A 472 -11.30 26.21 20.33
N TYR A 473 -12.51 25.73 20.52
CA TYR A 473 -13.48 26.33 21.43
C TYR A 473 -14.08 25.31 22.40
N ASP A 474 -14.23 25.70 23.65
CA ASP A 474 -15.03 24.97 24.64
C ASP A 474 -15.63 25.92 25.70
N ILE A 475 -16.45 25.39 26.60
CA ILE A 475 -16.95 26.15 27.75
C ILE A 475 -15.85 26.32 28.81
N LYS A 476 -15.93 27.38 29.63
CA LYS A 476 -14.96 27.63 30.71
C LYS A 476 -14.91 26.50 31.75
N GLN A 477 -16.03 25.81 31.95
CA GLN A 477 -16.21 24.75 32.93
C GLN A 477 -15.81 23.37 32.38
N ALA A 478 -15.21 23.29 31.19
CA ALA A 478 -14.68 22.05 30.66
C ALA A 478 -13.60 21.47 31.59
N ALA A 479 -13.52 20.14 31.69
CA ALA A 479 -12.59 19.45 32.58
C ALA A 479 -11.12 19.81 32.29
N THR A 480 -10.81 20.02 31.00
CA THR A 480 -9.53 20.56 30.55
C THR A 480 -9.78 21.96 29.97
N PRO A 481 -9.08 23.00 30.42
CA PRO A 481 -9.22 24.33 29.84
C PRO A 481 -8.81 24.34 28.36
N CYS A 482 -9.66 24.86 27.48
CA CYS A 482 -9.43 24.89 26.03
C CYS A 482 -8.12 25.60 25.64
N LYS A 483 -7.74 26.66 26.36
CA LYS A 483 -6.47 27.36 26.16
C LYS A 483 -5.25 26.48 26.45
N GLY A 484 -5.37 25.54 27.40
CA GLY A 484 -4.33 24.54 27.68
C GLY A 484 -4.21 23.51 26.55
N VAL A 485 -5.34 23.02 26.04
CA VAL A 485 -5.37 22.12 24.86
C VAL A 485 -4.74 22.80 23.65
N ALA A 486 -5.07 24.06 23.41
CA ALA A 486 -4.49 24.82 22.31
C ALA A 486 -2.97 25.04 22.47
N ALA A 487 -2.50 25.32 23.68
CA ALA A 487 -1.06 25.46 23.96
C ALA A 487 -0.32 24.14 23.66
N ASP A 488 -0.84 23.01 24.13
CA ASP A 488 -0.26 21.69 23.88
C ASP A 488 -0.16 21.40 22.37
N ILE A 489 -1.29 21.52 21.66
CA ILE A 489 -1.36 21.26 20.22
C ILE A 489 -0.52 22.27 19.40
N SER A 490 -0.31 23.49 19.89
CA SER A 490 0.50 24.50 19.20
C SER A 490 1.99 24.15 19.09
N HIS A 491 2.49 23.25 19.95
CA HIS A 491 3.89 22.81 19.92
C HIS A 491 4.20 21.80 18.80
N ILE A 492 3.18 21.27 18.13
CA ILE A 492 3.34 20.32 17.03
C ILE A 492 3.91 21.05 15.80
N ASP A 493 4.94 20.46 15.20
CA ASP A 493 5.77 20.96 14.10
C ASP A 493 5.05 20.93 12.73
N SER A 494 3.80 21.39 12.69
CA SER A 494 3.01 21.56 11.47
C SER A 494 2.62 23.02 11.23
N ASN A 495 2.17 23.35 10.01
CA ASN A 495 1.93 24.74 9.59
C ASN A 495 0.69 25.40 10.21
N ALA A 496 -0.32 24.64 10.64
CA ALA A 496 -1.58 25.21 11.11
C ALA A 496 -1.38 26.02 12.39
N LYS A 497 -1.79 27.29 12.41
CA LYS A 497 -1.78 28.13 13.62
C LYS A 497 -2.96 27.75 14.51
N VAL A 498 -2.69 27.44 15.77
CA VAL A 498 -3.72 27.03 16.74
C VAL A 498 -4.04 28.18 17.69
N THR A 499 -5.31 28.44 17.94
CA THR A 499 -5.76 29.40 18.97
C THR A 499 -6.88 28.79 19.79
N GLY A 500 -6.79 28.91 21.12
CA GLY A 500 -7.79 28.39 22.06
C GLY A 500 -8.70 29.50 22.58
N TYR A 501 -10.00 29.22 22.59
CA TYR A 501 -11.08 30.09 23.02
C TYR A 501 -11.93 29.38 24.08
N ALA A 502 -12.40 30.10 25.09
CA ALA A 502 -13.21 29.54 26.15
C ALA A 502 -14.29 30.51 26.65
N GLY A 503 -15.54 30.03 26.72
CA GLY A 503 -16.68 30.79 27.25
C GLY A 503 -17.47 31.55 26.17
N GLU A 504 -18.73 31.85 26.48
CA GLU A 504 -19.68 32.45 25.54
C GLU A 504 -19.18 33.77 24.94
N GLU A 505 -18.36 34.53 25.66
CA GLU A 505 -17.82 35.79 25.16
C GLU A 505 -16.72 35.63 24.10
N GLU A 506 -16.07 34.46 24.02
CA GLU A 506 -14.98 34.20 23.07
C GLU A 506 -15.44 33.41 21.83
N ILE A 507 -16.68 32.87 21.82
CA ILE A 507 -17.18 32.04 20.71
C ILE A 507 -17.26 32.80 19.38
N GLY A 508 -17.59 34.10 19.42
CA GLY A 508 -17.65 34.94 18.23
C GLY A 508 -16.29 35.04 17.54
N GLU A 509 -15.21 35.21 18.30
CA GLU A 509 -13.83 35.23 17.77
C GLU A 509 -13.36 33.87 17.27
N ALA A 510 -13.76 32.79 17.95
CA ALA A 510 -13.49 31.43 17.50
C ALA A 510 -14.11 31.17 16.11
N LEU A 511 -15.35 31.63 15.91
CA LEU A 511 -16.13 31.41 14.68
C LEU A 511 -15.80 32.39 13.55
N ARG A 512 -15.32 33.61 13.85
CA ARG A 512 -15.00 34.63 12.86
C ARG A 512 -14.14 34.07 11.71
N ASP A 513 -14.57 34.27 10.47
CA ASP A 513 -13.90 33.81 9.24
C ASP A 513 -13.71 32.28 9.11
N ALA A 514 -14.34 31.49 9.97
CA ALA A 514 -14.32 30.04 9.85
C ALA A 514 -15.01 29.62 8.54
N LYS A 515 -14.33 28.76 7.77
CA LYS A 515 -14.87 28.12 6.58
C LYS A 515 -15.55 26.81 6.90
N LEU A 516 -15.04 26.13 7.92
CA LEU A 516 -15.54 24.87 8.41
C LEU A 516 -15.71 24.94 9.93
N VAL A 517 -16.86 24.51 10.43
CA VAL A 517 -17.15 24.42 11.86
C VAL A 517 -17.51 22.99 12.20
N ILE A 518 -16.75 22.36 13.09
CA ILE A 518 -16.98 20.97 13.51
C ILE A 518 -17.55 20.98 14.93
N MET A 519 -18.69 20.34 15.12
CA MET A 519 -19.43 20.35 16.38
C MET A 519 -19.32 18.98 17.04
N THR A 520 -18.38 18.85 17.98
CA THR A 520 -18.23 17.66 18.84
C THR A 520 -18.76 17.88 20.26
N ALA A 521 -19.17 19.11 20.57
CA ALA A 521 -19.72 19.49 21.86
C ALA A 521 -20.97 18.68 22.20
N GLY A 522 -20.95 18.07 23.36
CA GLY A 522 -22.04 17.24 23.85
C GLY A 522 -21.64 16.59 25.16
N VAL A 523 -22.64 16.14 25.90
CA VAL A 523 -22.42 15.43 27.16
C VAL A 523 -22.38 13.93 26.85
N PRO A 524 -21.37 13.17 27.29
CA PRO A 524 -21.41 11.72 27.19
C PRO A 524 -22.47 11.18 28.15
N ARG A 525 -23.07 10.03 27.82
CA ARG A 525 -24.04 9.37 28.69
C ARG A 525 -23.39 9.08 30.06
N LYS A 526 -23.97 9.60 31.14
CA LYS A 526 -23.57 9.32 32.52
C LYS A 526 -24.46 8.25 33.15
N PRO A 527 -23.98 7.48 34.14
CA PRO A 527 -24.83 6.59 34.93
C PRO A 527 -26.03 7.36 35.51
N GLY A 528 -27.24 6.83 35.34
CA GLY A 528 -28.48 7.44 35.81
C GLY A 528 -29.18 8.42 34.87
N MET A 529 -28.58 8.79 33.71
CA MET A 529 -29.26 9.59 32.68
C MET A 529 -30.12 8.73 31.75
N THR A 530 -31.35 9.18 31.50
CA THR A 530 -32.21 8.55 30.47
C THR A 530 -31.74 8.92 29.06
N ARG A 531 -32.24 8.19 28.05
CA ARG A 531 -31.96 8.52 26.63
C ARG A 531 -32.55 9.88 26.24
N ASP A 532 -33.69 10.23 26.82
CA ASP A 532 -34.38 11.48 26.53
C ASP A 532 -33.70 12.69 27.20
N ASP A 533 -33.19 12.55 28.43
CA ASP A 533 -32.39 13.60 29.08
C ASP A 533 -31.14 13.93 28.26
N LEU A 534 -30.47 12.90 27.75
CA LEU A 534 -29.27 13.05 26.92
C LEU A 534 -29.58 13.76 25.60
N PHE A 535 -30.71 13.41 24.98
CA PHE A 535 -31.20 14.09 23.79
C PHE A 535 -31.45 15.58 24.08
N ASP A 536 -32.21 15.92 25.12
CA ASP A 536 -32.58 17.31 25.43
C ASP A 536 -31.35 18.18 25.73
N ILE A 537 -30.35 17.64 26.43
CA ILE A 537 -29.10 18.34 26.72
C ILE A 537 -28.34 18.63 25.43
N ASN A 538 -28.09 17.61 24.61
CA ASN A 538 -27.32 17.78 23.37
C ASN A 538 -28.09 18.61 22.34
N ALA A 539 -29.42 18.53 22.31
CA ALA A 539 -30.28 19.36 21.47
C ALA A 539 -30.13 20.84 21.81
N LYS A 540 -30.13 21.21 23.11
CA LYS A 540 -29.88 22.59 23.56
C LYS A 540 -28.48 23.07 23.19
N ILE A 541 -27.46 22.22 23.37
CA ILE A 541 -26.07 22.55 23.03
C ILE A 541 -25.96 22.83 21.53
N VAL A 542 -26.43 21.91 20.68
CA VAL A 542 -26.35 22.07 19.22
C VAL A 542 -27.13 23.29 18.77
N MET A 543 -28.35 23.51 19.26
CA MET A 543 -29.15 24.71 18.95
C MET A 543 -28.41 26.00 19.32
N GLY A 544 -27.83 26.09 20.53
CA GLY A 544 -27.08 27.27 20.97
C GLY A 544 -25.81 27.55 20.14
N LEU A 545 -25.06 26.49 19.83
CA LEU A 545 -23.88 26.62 18.96
C LEU A 545 -24.28 26.95 17.51
N SER A 546 -25.36 26.36 16.98
CA SER A 546 -25.89 26.69 15.65
C SER A 546 -26.35 28.14 15.56
N LYS A 547 -26.95 28.69 16.62
CA LYS A 547 -27.28 30.12 16.72
C LYS A 547 -26.02 30.99 16.66
N SER A 548 -24.98 30.61 17.41
CA SER A 548 -23.69 31.32 17.39
C SER A 548 -23.04 31.27 16.00
N CYS A 549 -23.10 30.11 15.32
CA CYS A 549 -22.65 29.98 13.93
C CYS A 549 -23.46 30.85 12.97
N ALA A 550 -24.78 30.95 13.15
CA ALA A 550 -25.64 31.80 12.34
C ALA A 550 -25.25 33.28 12.45
N GLU A 551 -24.89 33.72 13.66
CA GLU A 551 -24.52 35.10 13.96
C GLU A 551 -23.09 35.44 13.50
N HIS A 552 -22.12 34.55 13.71
CA HIS A 552 -20.70 34.86 13.54
C HIS A 552 -20.03 34.21 12.32
N ALA A 553 -20.60 33.12 11.78
CA ALA A 553 -20.05 32.39 10.64
C ALA A 553 -21.13 31.80 9.70
N PRO A 554 -22.09 32.61 9.20
CA PRO A 554 -23.24 32.11 8.45
C PRO A 554 -22.90 31.43 7.11
N LYS A 555 -21.68 31.62 6.60
CA LYS A 555 -21.20 31.01 5.36
C LYS A 555 -20.33 29.77 5.58
N ALA A 556 -20.05 29.40 6.84
CA ALA A 556 -19.27 28.21 7.14
C ALA A 556 -20.06 26.94 6.83
N THR A 557 -19.36 25.89 6.43
CA THR A 557 -19.95 24.54 6.43
C THR A 557 -19.92 23.99 7.85
N LEU A 558 -21.09 23.62 8.38
CA LEU A 558 -21.26 23.04 9.70
C LEU A 558 -21.25 21.50 9.60
N CYS A 559 -20.30 20.87 10.29
CA CYS A 559 -20.17 19.43 10.44
C CYS A 559 -20.63 19.00 11.83
N VAL A 560 -21.82 18.43 11.93
CA VAL A 560 -22.41 17.99 13.19
C VAL A 560 -21.94 16.57 13.50
N VAL A 561 -21.18 16.41 14.59
CA VAL A 561 -20.77 15.12 15.17
C VAL A 561 -21.57 14.82 16.44
N SER A 562 -22.09 15.87 17.10
CA SER A 562 -22.90 15.77 18.32
C SER A 562 -24.11 14.86 18.14
N ASN A 563 -24.14 13.79 18.92
CA ASN A 563 -25.21 12.80 18.88
C ASN A 563 -26.47 13.24 19.65
N PRO A 564 -27.67 12.81 19.21
CA PRO A 564 -27.92 11.92 18.07
C PRO A 564 -28.00 12.67 16.73
N VAL A 565 -27.12 12.33 15.77
CA VAL A 565 -26.98 13.03 14.48
C VAL A 565 -28.29 13.10 13.68
N ASN A 566 -29.10 12.02 13.72
CA ASN A 566 -30.40 11.96 13.04
C ASN A 566 -31.35 13.10 13.44
N SER A 567 -31.23 13.63 14.67
CA SER A 567 -32.09 14.69 15.19
C SER A 567 -31.36 16.02 15.37
N THR A 568 -30.07 16.02 15.71
CA THR A 568 -29.28 17.25 15.92
C THR A 568 -29.04 18.01 14.62
N VAL A 569 -28.94 17.33 13.48
CA VAL A 569 -28.86 17.98 12.16
C VAL A 569 -30.18 18.70 11.81
N PRO A 570 -31.37 18.07 11.93
CA PRO A 570 -32.64 18.80 11.83
C PRO A 570 -32.76 19.99 12.77
N ILE A 571 -32.30 19.86 14.03
CA ILE A 571 -32.31 20.98 15.00
C ILE A 571 -31.45 22.15 14.48
N ALA A 572 -30.23 21.87 14.02
CA ALA A 572 -29.35 22.87 13.45
C ALA A 572 -29.97 23.52 12.21
N ALA A 573 -30.62 22.73 11.34
CA ALA A 573 -31.29 23.23 10.15
C ALA A 573 -32.42 24.21 10.49
N GLU A 574 -33.32 23.83 11.39
CA GLU A 574 -34.43 24.70 11.82
C GLU A 574 -33.91 25.97 12.54
N THR A 575 -32.84 25.85 13.33
CA THR A 575 -32.19 26.99 13.98
C THR A 575 -31.65 27.99 12.95
N LEU A 576 -30.94 27.50 11.92
CA LEU A 576 -30.41 28.33 10.84
C LEU A 576 -31.53 28.94 9.97
N LYS A 577 -32.64 28.21 9.77
CA LYS A 577 -33.83 28.72 9.06
C LYS A 577 -34.47 29.87 9.82
N LYS A 578 -34.66 29.72 11.14
CA LYS A 578 -35.16 30.80 12.01
C LYS A 578 -34.26 32.04 11.96
N ALA A 579 -32.95 31.85 11.82
CA ALA A 579 -31.98 32.94 11.67
C ALA A 579 -31.87 33.50 10.23
N GLY A 580 -32.56 32.91 9.24
CA GLY A 580 -32.57 33.38 7.85
C GLY A 580 -31.30 33.11 7.04
N VAL A 581 -30.40 32.24 7.52
CA VAL A 581 -29.08 31.97 6.91
C VAL A 581 -28.89 30.52 6.46
N PHE A 582 -29.95 29.71 6.48
CA PHE A 582 -29.90 28.30 6.13
C PHE A 582 -29.51 28.06 4.65
N ASP A 583 -28.38 27.38 4.43
CA ASP A 583 -28.01 26.76 3.15
C ASP A 583 -27.87 25.25 3.35
N TRP A 584 -28.72 24.47 2.70
CA TRP A 584 -28.71 23.01 2.79
C TRP A 584 -27.36 22.39 2.36
N ARG A 585 -26.60 23.09 1.50
CA ARG A 585 -25.28 22.64 1.05
C ARG A 585 -24.19 22.80 2.10
N ARG A 586 -24.46 23.53 3.19
CA ARG A 586 -23.48 23.87 4.22
C ARG A 586 -23.81 23.30 5.58
N LEU A 587 -24.76 22.37 5.67
CA LEU A 587 -25.06 21.65 6.91
C LEU A 587 -24.99 20.14 6.64
N VAL A 588 -24.04 19.48 7.30
CA VAL A 588 -23.80 18.05 7.13
C VAL A 588 -23.65 17.37 8.49
N GLY A 589 -24.29 16.21 8.65
CA GLY A 589 -24.02 15.27 9.75
C GLY A 589 -22.91 14.31 9.36
N VAL A 590 -21.92 14.15 10.24
CA VAL A 590 -20.76 13.29 9.99
C VAL A 590 -21.11 11.84 10.33
N THR A 591 -21.27 11.01 9.29
CA THR A 591 -21.59 9.57 9.43
C THR A 591 -20.40 8.66 9.08
N THR A 592 -19.23 9.24 8.84
CA THR A 592 -18.03 8.54 8.35
C THR A 592 -17.55 7.41 9.27
N LEU A 593 -17.88 7.46 10.56
CA LEU A 593 -17.54 6.39 11.50
C LEU A 593 -18.23 5.07 11.11
N ASP A 594 -19.42 5.13 10.52
CA ASP A 594 -20.14 3.93 10.09
C ASP A 594 -19.47 3.31 8.87
N SER A 595 -19.00 4.11 7.92
CA SER A 595 -18.19 3.64 6.79
C SER A 595 -16.86 3.03 7.26
N VAL A 596 -16.16 3.66 8.22
CA VAL A 596 -14.92 3.12 8.79
C VAL A 596 -15.15 1.76 9.44
N ARG A 597 -16.25 1.59 10.18
CA ARG A 597 -16.66 0.32 10.79
C ARG A 597 -17.04 -0.72 9.75
N ALA A 598 -17.86 -0.35 8.77
CA ALA A 598 -18.29 -1.23 7.70
C ALA A 598 -17.09 -1.76 6.91
N ASN A 599 -16.17 -0.89 6.51
CA ASN A 599 -14.93 -1.27 5.83
C ASN A 599 -14.12 -2.25 6.67
N THR A 600 -13.92 -1.96 7.96
CA THR A 600 -13.14 -2.82 8.88
C THR A 600 -13.77 -4.20 9.09
N PHE A 601 -15.07 -4.26 9.31
CA PHE A 601 -15.75 -5.52 9.58
C PHE A 601 -15.90 -6.37 8.32
N PHE A 602 -16.20 -5.73 7.19
CA PHE A 602 -16.25 -6.39 5.90
C PHE A 602 -14.87 -6.91 5.50
N SER A 603 -13.80 -6.10 5.59
CA SER A 603 -12.43 -6.50 5.26
C SER A 603 -11.98 -7.72 6.07
N ASN A 604 -12.29 -7.73 7.37
CA ASN A 604 -11.98 -8.86 8.25
C ASN A 604 -12.76 -10.12 7.84
N LYS A 605 -14.02 -9.98 7.41
CA LYS A 605 -14.83 -11.13 6.98
C LYS A 605 -14.30 -11.75 5.68
N ILE A 606 -13.85 -10.93 4.74
CA ILE A 606 -13.34 -11.39 3.44
C ILE A 606 -11.82 -11.63 3.42
N ASN A 607 -11.14 -11.43 4.55
CA ASN A 607 -9.68 -11.50 4.70
C ASN A 607 -8.94 -10.68 3.63
N PHE A 608 -9.29 -9.40 3.53
CA PHE A 608 -8.74 -8.46 2.56
C PHE A 608 -8.19 -7.20 3.25
N ALA A 609 -7.31 -6.48 2.57
CA ALA A 609 -6.68 -5.28 3.11
C ALA A 609 -7.71 -4.13 3.24
N VAL A 610 -7.88 -3.59 4.45
CA VAL A 610 -8.94 -2.61 4.78
C VAL A 610 -8.82 -1.29 4.01
N ASP A 611 -7.59 -0.90 3.66
CA ASP A 611 -7.27 0.27 2.84
C ASP A 611 -7.76 0.14 1.38
N LYS A 612 -8.07 -1.09 0.95
CA LYS A 612 -8.61 -1.41 -0.38
C LYS A 612 -10.10 -1.76 -0.34
N VAL A 613 -10.77 -1.53 0.79
CA VAL A 613 -12.20 -1.82 0.97
C VAL A 613 -13.03 -0.53 1.01
N GLU A 614 -14.14 -0.53 0.26
CA GLU A 614 -15.17 0.50 0.37
C GLU A 614 -16.55 -0.16 0.45
N VAL A 615 -17.23 -0.01 1.58
CA VAL A 615 -18.63 -0.39 1.78
C VAL A 615 -19.46 0.88 1.87
N PRO A 616 -20.36 1.14 0.90
CA PRO A 616 -21.32 2.23 1.00
C PRO A 616 -22.18 2.10 2.25
N VAL A 617 -22.34 3.19 3.00
CA VAL A 617 -23.25 3.25 4.15
C VAL A 617 -24.20 4.42 3.98
N ILE A 618 -25.49 4.14 3.95
CA ILE A 618 -26.58 5.09 3.72
C ILE A 618 -27.58 5.07 4.89
N GLY A 619 -28.60 5.93 4.86
CA GLY A 619 -29.65 5.98 5.89
C GLY A 619 -29.44 7.06 6.94
N GLY A 620 -29.16 6.66 8.18
CA GLY A 620 -28.90 7.52 9.33
C GLY A 620 -27.61 7.14 10.08
N HIS A 621 -27.51 7.54 11.34
CA HIS A 621 -26.34 7.35 12.21
C HIS A 621 -26.69 6.74 13.59
N ALA A 622 -27.83 6.06 13.69
CA ALA A 622 -28.28 5.48 14.97
C ALA A 622 -28.93 4.10 14.78
N GLY A 623 -28.30 3.06 15.33
CA GLY A 623 -28.85 1.71 15.36
C GLY A 623 -29.35 1.24 14.00
N GLU A 624 -30.61 0.84 13.93
CA GLU A 624 -31.25 0.29 12.72
C GLU A 624 -31.32 1.25 11.52
N THR A 625 -31.09 2.55 11.74
CA THR A 625 -31.01 3.53 10.65
C THR A 625 -29.69 3.47 9.87
N ILE A 626 -28.66 2.84 10.41
CA ILE A 626 -27.37 2.66 9.73
C ILE A 626 -27.50 1.50 8.73
N MET A 627 -27.34 1.78 7.43
CA MET A 627 -27.56 0.80 6.38
C MET A 627 -26.31 0.60 5.51
N PRO A 628 -25.47 -0.40 5.78
CA PRO A 628 -24.40 -0.83 4.87
C PRO A 628 -24.99 -1.52 3.62
N VAL A 629 -24.54 -1.11 2.44
CA VAL A 629 -24.99 -1.65 1.14
C VAL A 629 -23.91 -2.60 0.60
N PHE A 630 -23.96 -3.87 1.04
CA PHE A 630 -22.96 -4.87 0.67
C PHE A 630 -23.01 -5.24 -0.82
N SER A 631 -24.15 -5.08 -1.49
CA SER A 631 -24.26 -5.30 -2.94
C SER A 631 -23.33 -4.40 -3.77
N HIS A 632 -22.91 -3.26 -3.20
CA HIS A 632 -22.03 -2.28 -3.80
C HIS A 632 -20.67 -2.18 -3.08
N ALA A 633 -20.33 -3.16 -2.24
CA ALA A 633 -19.03 -3.22 -1.58
C ALA A 633 -17.91 -3.50 -2.59
N PHE A 634 -16.75 -2.87 -2.37
CA PHE A 634 -15.52 -3.13 -3.10
C PHE A 634 -14.46 -3.73 -2.15
N PRO A 635 -13.70 -4.77 -2.56
CA PRO A 635 -13.90 -5.54 -3.79
C PRO A 635 -15.24 -6.30 -3.76
N PRO A 636 -15.87 -6.56 -4.93
CA PRO A 636 -17.12 -7.29 -4.98
C PRO A 636 -16.94 -8.69 -4.38
N HIS A 637 -17.77 -9.04 -3.42
CA HIS A 637 -17.74 -10.35 -2.76
C HIS A 637 -19.15 -10.87 -2.53
N LYS A 638 -19.40 -12.13 -2.89
CA LYS A 638 -20.69 -12.78 -2.62
C LYS A 638 -20.68 -13.31 -1.20
N LEU A 639 -21.42 -12.65 -0.32
CA LEU A 639 -21.67 -13.10 1.04
C LEU A 639 -22.97 -13.91 1.10
N ASP A 640 -23.01 -14.95 1.93
CA ASP A 640 -24.25 -15.65 2.24
C ASP A 640 -25.18 -14.78 3.10
N ALA A 641 -26.48 -15.06 3.05
CA ALA A 641 -27.49 -14.25 3.72
C ALA A 641 -27.31 -14.16 5.25
N ALA A 642 -26.80 -15.22 5.89
CA ALA A 642 -26.55 -15.22 7.33
C ALA A 642 -25.37 -14.32 7.69
N THR A 643 -24.30 -14.36 6.90
CA THR A 643 -23.15 -13.46 7.03
C THR A 643 -23.54 -12.00 6.80
N VAL A 644 -24.35 -11.70 5.77
CA VAL A 644 -24.84 -10.34 5.51
C VAL A 644 -25.59 -9.81 6.73
N LYS A 645 -26.54 -10.59 7.27
CA LYS A 645 -27.31 -10.20 8.43
C LYS A 645 -26.43 -9.98 9.67
N GLN A 646 -25.47 -10.87 9.92
CA GLN A 646 -24.54 -10.73 11.05
C GLN A 646 -23.68 -9.46 10.95
N LEU A 647 -23.16 -9.15 9.76
CA LEU A 647 -22.37 -7.93 9.54
C LEU A 647 -23.24 -6.67 9.67
N ASP A 648 -24.45 -6.69 9.11
CA ASP A 648 -25.40 -5.57 9.22
C ASP A 648 -25.72 -5.26 10.69
N GLU A 649 -26.14 -6.27 11.46
CA GLU A 649 -26.44 -6.14 12.90
C GLU A 649 -25.23 -5.66 13.70
N ARG A 650 -24.03 -6.14 13.39
CA ARG A 650 -22.80 -5.71 14.07
C ARG A 650 -22.47 -4.25 13.77
N ILE A 651 -22.59 -3.81 12.51
CA ILE A 651 -22.31 -2.42 12.12
C ILE A 651 -23.25 -1.46 12.85
N GLN A 652 -24.55 -1.79 12.91
CA GLN A 652 -25.56 -1.00 13.63
C GLN A 652 -25.27 -0.90 15.14
N ASN A 653 -24.75 -1.97 15.74
CA ASN A 653 -24.52 -2.07 17.19
C ASN A 653 -23.08 -1.78 17.62
N ALA A 654 -22.18 -1.44 16.70
CA ALA A 654 -20.77 -1.18 16.98
C ALA A 654 -20.55 -0.01 17.96
N GLY A 655 -21.50 0.93 18.03
CA GLY A 655 -21.50 1.99 19.06
C GLY A 655 -21.70 1.42 20.46
N THR A 656 -22.66 0.50 20.60
CA THR A 656 -22.99 -0.19 21.85
C THR A 656 -21.86 -1.09 22.29
N GLU A 657 -21.25 -1.84 21.36
CA GLU A 657 -20.08 -2.71 21.61
C GLU A 657 -18.95 -1.93 22.33
N VAL A 658 -18.65 -0.71 21.88
CA VAL A 658 -17.61 0.13 22.52
C VAL A 658 -18.03 0.65 23.88
N VAL A 659 -19.31 1.00 24.07
CA VAL A 659 -19.82 1.45 25.39
C VAL A 659 -19.73 0.31 26.41
N GLU A 660 -20.09 -0.91 26.01
CA GLU A 660 -20.00 -2.10 26.84
C GLU A 660 -18.53 -2.45 27.15
N ALA A 661 -17.65 -2.41 26.16
CA ALA A 661 -16.21 -2.64 26.34
C ALA A 661 -15.57 -1.59 27.27
N LYS A 662 -16.07 -0.35 27.26
CA LYS A 662 -15.68 0.72 28.20
C LYS A 662 -16.41 0.64 29.54
N GLN A 663 -17.21 -0.40 29.79
CA GLN A 663 -17.97 -0.57 31.04
C GLN A 663 -18.87 0.63 31.35
N GLY A 664 -19.43 1.26 30.31
CA GLY A 664 -20.26 2.46 30.44
C GLY A 664 -19.49 3.76 30.65
N ALA A 665 -18.15 3.77 30.67
CA ALA A 665 -17.31 4.95 30.82
C ALA A 665 -17.20 5.82 29.55
N GLY A 666 -18.32 5.98 28.83
CA GLY A 666 -18.42 6.75 27.58
C GLY A 666 -18.44 5.90 26.31
N SER A 667 -18.59 6.58 25.17
CA SER A 667 -18.69 5.97 23.84
C SER A 667 -17.36 6.01 23.07
N ALA A 668 -17.39 5.67 21.78
CA ALA A 668 -16.24 5.78 20.88
C ALA A 668 -15.73 7.23 20.80
N THR A 669 -14.46 7.42 21.16
CA THR A 669 -13.80 8.73 21.17
C THR A 669 -12.73 8.81 20.09
N LEU A 670 -11.72 7.94 20.14
CA LEU A 670 -10.58 7.93 19.23
C LEU A 670 -10.97 7.62 17.79
N SER A 671 -11.78 6.57 17.57
CA SER A 671 -12.25 6.20 16.24
C SER A 671 -13.19 7.24 15.64
N MET A 672 -13.98 7.94 16.47
CA MET A 672 -14.80 9.06 16.01
C MET A 672 -13.95 10.26 15.61
N ALA A 673 -12.92 10.59 16.39
CA ALA A 673 -11.96 11.64 16.03
C ALA A 673 -11.26 11.34 14.71
N TYR A 674 -10.80 10.10 14.51
CA TYR A 674 -10.27 9.64 13.23
C TYR A 674 -11.27 9.80 12.09
N ALA A 675 -12.50 9.30 12.26
CA ALA A 675 -13.53 9.38 11.23
C ALA A 675 -13.90 10.82 10.86
N ALA A 676 -13.99 11.72 11.84
CA ALA A 676 -14.23 13.14 11.61
C ALA A 676 -13.04 13.80 10.89
N ALA A 677 -11.79 13.47 11.25
CA ALA A 677 -10.61 13.99 10.55
C ALA A 677 -10.57 13.53 9.08
N VAL A 678 -10.84 12.26 8.81
CA VAL A 678 -10.95 11.72 7.44
C VAL A 678 -12.06 12.42 6.65
N PHE A 679 -13.21 12.68 7.28
CA PHE A 679 -14.29 13.44 6.64
C PHE A 679 -13.84 14.85 6.28
N VAL A 680 -13.21 15.56 7.23
CA VAL A 680 -12.70 16.92 7.03
C VAL A 680 -11.66 16.95 5.91
N GLU A 681 -10.75 15.98 5.87
CA GLU A 681 -9.77 15.87 4.79
C GLU A 681 -10.44 15.74 3.42
N LYS A 682 -11.43 14.86 3.30
CA LYS A 682 -12.17 14.67 2.05
C LYS A 682 -12.88 15.93 1.58
N ILE A 683 -13.58 16.63 2.48
CA ILE A 683 -14.34 17.83 2.09
C ILE A 683 -13.43 19.02 1.77
N VAL A 684 -12.30 19.17 2.48
CA VAL A 684 -11.28 20.19 2.22
C VAL A 684 -10.63 19.98 0.85
N GLN A 685 -10.53 18.74 0.39
CA GLN A 685 -9.99 18.36 -0.92
C GLN A 685 -11.04 18.31 -2.03
N GLY A 686 -12.31 18.65 -1.76
CA GLY A 686 -13.41 18.59 -2.74
C GLY A 686 -13.71 17.16 -3.20
N GLN A 687 -13.41 16.16 -2.36
CA GLN A 687 -13.66 14.74 -2.65
C GLN A 687 -15.09 14.34 -2.28
N THR A 688 -15.43 13.08 -2.57
CA THR A 688 -16.72 12.51 -2.24
C THR A 688 -16.70 11.85 -0.85
N ALA A 689 -17.73 12.09 -0.05
CA ALA A 689 -17.92 11.44 1.25
C ALA A 689 -19.40 11.17 1.53
N TYR A 690 -19.69 10.16 2.34
CA TYR A 690 -21.04 9.91 2.86
C TYR A 690 -21.32 10.88 4.01
N ALA A 691 -22.45 11.57 3.95
CA ALA A 691 -22.87 12.54 4.94
C ALA A 691 -24.40 12.57 5.07
N PHE A 692 -24.89 12.86 6.27
CA PHE A 692 -26.31 13.06 6.55
C PHE A 692 -26.71 14.49 6.18
N VAL A 693 -27.54 14.67 5.16
CA VAL A 693 -27.82 15.97 4.55
C VAL A 693 -29.31 16.22 4.39
N LYS A 694 -29.71 17.50 4.36
CA LYS A 694 -31.10 17.89 4.05
C LYS A 694 -31.35 17.90 2.53
N LYS A 695 -31.46 16.72 1.93
CA LYS A 695 -31.81 16.56 0.53
C LYS A 695 -32.73 15.35 0.36
N PRO A 696 -33.82 15.46 -0.41
CA PRO A 696 -34.71 14.33 -0.65
C PRO A 696 -33.97 13.20 -1.38
N VAL A 697 -33.71 12.11 -0.66
CA VAL A 697 -33.15 10.84 -1.13
C VAL A 697 -33.93 9.74 -0.42
N GLY A 698 -34.48 8.77 -1.16
CA GLY A 698 -35.34 7.74 -0.57
C GLY A 698 -36.63 8.29 0.09
N GLY A 699 -37.22 9.36 -0.46
CA GLY A 699 -38.50 9.90 0.03
C GLY A 699 -38.44 10.71 1.34
N LEU A 700 -37.31 10.73 2.06
CA LEU A 700 -37.14 11.49 3.30
C LEU A 700 -36.43 12.84 3.10
N GLU A 701 -36.75 13.83 3.93
CA GLU A 701 -36.14 15.16 3.84
C GLU A 701 -34.66 15.21 4.25
N TYR A 702 -34.24 14.28 5.12
CA TYR A 702 -32.86 14.13 5.56
C TYR A 702 -32.43 12.68 5.39
N PHE A 703 -31.25 12.47 4.83
CA PHE A 703 -30.73 11.14 4.54
C PHE A 703 -29.21 11.15 4.42
N ALA A 704 -28.56 10.06 4.84
CA ALA A 704 -27.13 9.83 4.63
C ALA A 704 -26.91 9.26 3.24
N ALA A 705 -26.24 10.05 2.40
CA ALA A 705 -26.00 9.72 1.00
C ALA A 705 -24.58 10.11 0.57
N LYS A 706 -24.16 9.57 -0.57
CA LYS A 706 -22.86 9.90 -1.18
C LYS A 706 -22.92 11.34 -1.70
N CYS A 707 -22.08 12.21 -1.15
CA CYS A 707 -22.05 13.64 -1.43
C CYS A 707 -20.71 14.03 -2.06
N LYS A 708 -20.75 14.73 -3.19
CA LYS A 708 -19.58 15.38 -3.79
C LYS A 708 -19.45 16.79 -3.23
N PHE A 709 -18.29 17.11 -2.68
CA PHE A 709 -18.00 18.42 -2.10
C PHE A 709 -17.34 19.35 -3.11
N GLY A 710 -17.63 20.64 -3.01
CA GLY A 710 -17.02 21.72 -3.79
C GLY A 710 -15.79 22.31 -3.11
N ASN A 711 -15.16 23.29 -3.77
CA ASN A 711 -13.93 23.92 -3.30
C ASN A 711 -14.13 24.82 -2.06
N ASP A 712 -15.37 25.18 -1.72
CA ASP A 712 -15.71 25.98 -0.53
C ASP A 712 -16.33 25.10 0.58
N CYS A 713 -15.98 23.81 0.57
CA CYS A 713 -16.46 22.76 1.47
C CYS A 713 -17.99 22.59 1.48
N GLU A 714 -18.68 23.08 0.46
CA GLU A 714 -20.13 22.93 0.30
C GLU A 714 -20.47 21.62 -0.40
N VAL A 715 -21.65 21.06 -0.12
CA VAL A 715 -22.19 19.93 -0.86
C VAL A 715 -22.59 20.42 -2.25
N ALA A 716 -21.76 20.09 -3.25
CA ALA A 716 -21.99 20.46 -4.65
C ALA A 716 -23.04 19.54 -5.32
N LYS A 717 -23.04 18.26 -4.97
CA LYS A 717 -23.99 17.26 -5.49
C LYS A 717 -24.25 16.17 -4.47
N VAL A 718 -25.51 15.75 -4.36
CA VAL A 718 -25.92 14.54 -3.64
C VAL A 718 -26.25 13.48 -4.69
N GLU A 719 -25.65 12.30 -4.59
CA GLU A 719 -25.92 11.18 -5.47
C GLU A 719 -27.20 10.45 -5.05
N GLY A 720 -27.86 9.80 -6.01
CA GLY A 720 -29.04 8.98 -5.74
C GLY A 720 -28.70 7.71 -4.98
N LEU A 721 -29.73 6.95 -4.61
CA LEU A 721 -29.54 5.63 -4.02
C LEU A 721 -28.86 4.69 -5.03
N PRO A 722 -27.91 3.83 -4.58
CA PRO A 722 -27.40 2.76 -5.41
C PRO A 722 -28.50 1.75 -5.74
N GLU A 723 -28.24 0.85 -6.69
CA GLU A 723 -29.16 -0.27 -6.94
C GLU A 723 -29.19 -1.19 -5.71
N LEU A 724 -30.37 -1.53 -5.20
CA LEU A 724 -30.51 -2.31 -3.98
C LEU A 724 -31.02 -3.71 -4.31
N ASN A 725 -30.46 -4.72 -3.64
CA ASN A 725 -31.03 -6.07 -3.68
C ASN A 725 -32.29 -6.17 -2.80
N GLU A 726 -33.00 -7.30 -2.82
CA GLU A 726 -34.27 -7.46 -2.09
C GLU A 726 -34.12 -7.29 -0.57
N TYR A 727 -33.05 -7.81 0.03
CA TYR A 727 -32.77 -7.62 1.46
C TYR A 727 -32.51 -6.14 1.79
N GLU A 728 -31.74 -5.46 0.97
CA GLU A 728 -31.44 -4.03 1.14
C GLU A 728 -32.70 -3.16 0.95
N LYS A 729 -33.60 -3.51 0.02
CA LYS A 729 -34.90 -2.82 -0.12
C LYS A 729 -35.77 -2.97 1.12
N GLU A 730 -35.83 -4.16 1.71
CA GLU A 730 -36.56 -4.40 2.96
C GLU A 730 -35.93 -3.61 4.12
N ARG A 731 -34.59 -3.62 4.23
CA ARG A 731 -33.86 -2.82 5.23
C ARG A 731 -34.12 -1.32 5.06
N LEU A 732 -34.17 -0.82 3.83
CA LEU A 732 -34.43 0.58 3.55
C LEU A 732 -35.80 1.02 4.10
N GLN A 733 -36.86 0.19 3.97
CA GLN A 733 -38.18 0.52 4.52
C GLN A 733 -38.16 0.67 6.05
N ALA A 734 -37.42 -0.20 6.75
CA ALA A 734 -37.26 -0.11 8.20
C ALA A 734 -36.45 1.14 8.60
N VAL A 735 -35.38 1.45 7.85
CA VAL A 735 -34.56 2.65 8.03
C VAL A 735 -35.42 3.90 7.86
N GLU A 736 -36.22 3.97 6.79
CA GLU A 736 -37.06 5.14 6.49
C GLU A 736 -38.04 5.45 7.62
N LYS A 737 -38.74 4.42 8.12
CA LYS A 737 -39.70 4.58 9.22
C LYS A 737 -39.04 5.12 10.49
N LYS A 738 -37.92 4.53 10.92
CA LYS A 738 -37.25 4.96 12.16
C LYS A 738 -36.61 6.34 12.02
N LEU A 739 -36.03 6.60 10.85
CA LEU A 739 -35.37 7.87 10.58
C LEU A 739 -36.36 9.03 10.52
N GLU A 740 -37.58 8.82 10.00
CA GLU A 740 -38.66 9.81 10.03
C GLU A 740 -39.01 10.23 11.47
N GLU A 741 -39.13 9.28 12.41
CA GLU A 741 -39.36 9.58 13.82
C GLU A 741 -38.23 10.44 14.43
N ASP A 742 -36.98 10.10 14.15
CA ASP A 742 -35.81 10.80 14.69
C ASP A 742 -35.69 12.22 14.11
N ILE A 743 -36.00 12.39 12.81
CA ILE A 743 -36.04 13.69 12.14
C ILE A 743 -37.14 14.55 12.76
N GLN A 744 -38.35 14.01 12.87
CA GLN A 744 -39.52 14.71 13.40
C GLN A 744 -39.28 15.16 14.85
N ARG A 745 -38.67 14.30 15.67
CA ARG A 745 -38.25 14.64 17.04
C ARG A 745 -37.33 15.87 17.09
N GLY A 746 -36.36 15.95 16.18
CA GLY A 746 -35.46 17.11 16.09
C GLY A 746 -36.17 18.38 15.63
N VAL A 747 -37.03 18.28 14.62
CA VAL A 747 -37.84 19.39 14.11
C VAL A 747 -38.79 19.93 15.18
N ASP A 748 -39.47 19.05 15.92
CA ASP A 748 -40.41 19.45 16.97
C ASP A 748 -39.70 20.10 18.15
N PHE A 749 -38.54 19.59 18.54
CA PHE A 749 -37.70 20.24 19.55
C PHE A 749 -37.34 21.67 19.13
N ALA A 750 -36.86 21.85 17.90
CA ALA A 750 -36.46 23.16 17.38
C ALA A 750 -37.63 24.09 17.08
N LYS A 751 -38.86 23.60 16.97
CA LYS A 751 -40.07 24.43 16.90
C LYS A 751 -40.51 24.91 18.28
N LYS A 752 -40.39 24.05 19.29
CA LYS A 752 -40.78 24.31 20.68
C LYS A 752 -39.86 25.32 21.37
N HIS A 753 -38.58 25.34 21.01
CA HIS A 753 -37.54 26.25 21.50
C HIS A 753 -37.15 27.25 20.43
#